data_AF-A0AAV9RDP1-F1
#
_entry.id   AF-A0AAV9RDP1-F1
#
_cell.length_a   1.000
_cell.length_b   1.000
_cell.length_c   1.000
_cell.angle_alpha   90.00
_cell.angle_beta   90.00
_cell.angle_gamma   90.00
#
_symmetry.space_group_name_H-M   'P 1'
#
loop_
_entity.id
_entity.type
_entity.pdbx_description
1 polymer ?
#
loop_
_entity_poly.entity_id
_entity_poly.type
_entity_poly.pdbx_seq_one_letter_code
_entity_poly.pdbx_strand_id
1 'polypeptide(L)'
;MGRMLLYVPSPVVSVTRKPALSIPSVRAKVAPANVLRTTLYGKKQCNVLLELLKKFQTCRNHLSTTIQKAEQTISDQASYMGKDNLQRSIAKVTEKTDAYMDNLQVGLELWEKQLMLGGEVDSWAGAKLALFAEGSPFNSEQQVLAVRDEIHTNEENINHFHKKSTEIQEMLLSQDAPLELQVMETQLRKRMEQVKELFSDCTDVFEEIIAVRKHLSEKIEECRTAVENIQNCLSRTDAKAEAQLQDLCAELNSQEEQTEAVLKEVGLVSSVASPQVLEQLSADCSRLREAIIHTKDMIHLKKEEGVKGLYRVINDERQLFEEWFQDLQLSVNECFESPESKTDVETSVQRLTDFLKPEDTERRLIQLNDQLERARQQVPPQQLLEMTDWVKEQQEEVATFRTHCRNRQEQMESLLHDLNALQKQHESLCEWLQNKEKQSAMPENVKLLLKELQDESGRAEALSELLASIRRQGVRAENILKDGDNLLQRYRNLEARLQQQAAAQSVLEEEYNRFKAQTESTRTWISDLSQPLMSPGKDTDVEEMKQKTLTILSCRSEGDSKVNSLLRAMEKLCEQEDMDEQRKHDVSLLVREMESQWRTALQTAEEALSKAETKALLDKLLDAFQTHTESFGSWIKDQSEILASLGPHMEAEEKLQIAEAVLSSRPHGETRLQDLRQQWQSICENQGSDSNKRKEICDAIRHAEEQWQNIMQAAELTVEQVASQAASEREFEAFKNLDKSFQSWIKKQRQKLLGLGGHMQFEERWQTVQAVISSKPEGESKLLDLKMQTAGLCKHLEKSRTAEVEQLVARTEQLWGAVLQTARQAELRSLLDDFDCQSKNTESWIREKHQKLQSVGSHTPPQERCHTAQAILSSRPEGDFKVNNLRRRGQTLCDHQDADEGRKVQQTVKEMEKQWRDVLQGAQQVEATAAAEIAQESERRS
;
A
#
# COMPACT_ATOMS: atom_id res chain seq x y z
N MET A 1 -0.77 87.70 -60.17
CA MET A 1 -0.17 88.63 -61.16
C MET A 1 0.62 89.71 -60.42
N GLY A 2 1.81 90.08 -60.91
CA GLY A 2 2.41 91.43 -60.77
C GLY A 2 3.09 91.83 -59.45
N ARG A 3 4.41 92.06 -59.51
CA ARG A 3 5.29 92.67 -58.48
C ARG A 3 5.20 94.20 -58.43
N MET A 4 5.52 94.82 -57.28
CA MET A 4 6.44 95.99 -57.06
C MET A 4 6.15 96.62 -55.67
N LEU A 5 7.03 96.58 -54.66
CA LEU A 5 8.26 97.35 -54.36
C LEU A 5 8.10 98.88 -54.20
N LEU A 6 8.49 99.37 -52.99
CA LEU A 6 9.21 100.61 -52.59
C LEU A 6 8.69 101.06 -51.19
N TYR A 7 9.38 100.89 -50.04
CA TYR A 7 10.60 101.56 -49.49
C TYR A 7 10.51 103.09 -49.45
N VAL A 8 10.58 103.75 -48.26
CA VAL A 8 11.65 104.63 -47.67
C VAL A 8 11.32 104.96 -46.15
N PRO A 9 12.09 105.73 -45.31
CA PRO A 9 12.97 105.20 -44.22
C PRO A 9 12.94 105.91 -42.82
N SER A 10 13.88 105.47 -41.94
CA SER A 10 14.66 106.20 -40.88
C SER A 10 14.17 106.22 -39.40
N PRO A 11 15.05 106.41 -38.38
CA PRO A 11 16.43 105.91 -38.20
C PRO A 11 16.82 105.42 -36.76
N VAL A 12 17.73 104.43 -36.74
CA VAL A 12 18.95 104.17 -35.91
C VAL A 12 19.23 104.90 -34.57
N VAL A 13 19.52 104.11 -33.51
CA VAL A 13 20.70 104.17 -32.57
C VAL A 13 20.85 102.75 -31.92
N SER A 14 21.70 101.80 -32.39
CA SER A 14 23.11 101.47 -32.01
C SER A 14 23.36 101.31 -30.48
N VAL A 15 23.98 100.29 -29.86
CA VAL A 15 25.23 99.50 -30.05
C VAL A 15 25.13 98.34 -28.99
N THR A 16 25.49 97.05 -29.15
CA THR A 16 26.86 96.44 -29.13
C THR A 16 26.83 94.91 -29.44
N ARG A 17 27.81 94.49 -30.27
CA ARG A 17 28.30 93.13 -30.59
C ARG A 17 29.08 92.53 -29.39
N LYS A 18 29.43 91.25 -29.17
CA LYS A 18 29.56 89.92 -29.87
C LYS A 18 30.04 88.91 -28.75
N PRO A 19 30.41 87.62 -28.99
CA PRO A 19 30.28 86.75 -30.16
C PRO A 19 29.70 85.33 -29.88
N ALA A 20 29.39 84.65 -30.99
CA ALA A 20 29.02 83.24 -31.08
C ALA A 20 30.22 82.28 -31.04
N LEU A 21 29.95 81.03 -30.62
CA LEU A 21 30.70 79.82 -30.93
C LEU A 21 29.72 78.70 -31.33
N SER A 22 29.90 78.19 -32.55
CA SER A 22 29.26 77.01 -33.16
C SER A 22 29.57 75.72 -32.37
N ILE A 23 28.85 74.58 -32.40
CA ILE A 23 28.63 73.51 -33.41
C ILE A 23 27.84 72.36 -32.64
N PRO A 24 27.36 71.21 -33.17
CA PRO A 24 26.47 70.83 -34.30
C PRO A 24 25.16 70.08 -33.87
N SER A 25 24.29 69.85 -34.85
CA SER A 25 23.20 68.86 -34.85
C SER A 25 23.70 67.41 -34.79
N VAL A 26 23.17 66.58 -33.87
CA VAL A 26 23.16 65.11 -33.97
C VAL A 26 21.85 64.54 -33.38
N ARG A 27 21.07 63.89 -34.25
CA ARG A 27 19.93 63.03 -33.94
C ARG A 27 20.45 61.64 -33.56
N ALA A 28 20.39 61.24 -32.28
CA ALA A 28 20.45 59.81 -31.86
C ALA A 28 20.09 59.59 -30.37
N LYS A 29 19.14 58.66 -30.15
CA LYS A 29 18.91 57.82 -28.94
C LYS A 29 18.49 58.51 -27.62
N VAL A 30 17.18 58.60 -27.42
CA VAL A 30 16.55 58.79 -26.10
C VAL A 30 16.15 57.42 -25.53
N ALA A 31 17.02 56.85 -24.71
CA ALA A 31 16.73 55.87 -23.66
C ALA A 31 17.98 55.84 -22.76
N PRO A 32 17.96 56.46 -21.54
CA PRO A 32 17.66 55.68 -20.34
C PRO A 32 17.13 56.54 -19.14
N ALA A 33 16.05 57.31 -19.29
CA ALA A 33 15.47 58.05 -18.15
C ALA A 33 14.56 57.17 -17.26
N ASN A 34 13.89 56.17 -17.86
CA ASN A 34 12.99 55.29 -17.11
C ASN A 34 13.73 54.30 -16.19
N VAL A 35 14.89 53.78 -16.60
CA VAL A 35 15.67 52.81 -15.80
C VAL A 35 16.18 53.44 -14.49
N LEU A 36 16.56 54.72 -14.51
CA LEU A 36 16.96 55.47 -13.31
C LEU A 36 15.80 55.74 -12.35
N ARG A 37 14.58 55.97 -12.86
CA ARG A 37 13.37 56.10 -12.01
C ARG A 37 13.01 54.78 -11.34
N THR A 38 13.03 53.67 -12.08
CA THR A 38 12.68 52.35 -11.52
C THR A 38 13.70 51.88 -10.48
N THR A 39 14.99 52.16 -10.68
CA THR A 39 16.05 51.83 -9.70
C THR A 39 15.99 52.71 -8.45
N LEU A 40 15.67 54.01 -8.58
CA LEU A 40 15.44 54.89 -7.42
C LEU A 40 14.19 54.49 -6.62
N TYR A 41 13.12 54.07 -7.31
CA TYR A 41 11.91 53.55 -6.68
C TYR A 41 12.17 52.23 -5.94
N GLY A 42 12.91 51.30 -6.57
CA GLY A 42 13.35 50.05 -5.93
C GLY A 42 14.24 50.29 -4.70
N LYS A 43 15.14 51.29 -4.74
CA LYS A 43 15.98 51.65 -3.59
C LYS A 43 15.18 52.22 -2.41
N LYS A 44 14.14 53.03 -2.68
CA LYS A 44 13.22 53.52 -1.64
C LYS A 44 12.45 52.37 -0.99
N GLN A 45 11.92 51.45 -1.79
CA GLN A 45 11.21 50.26 -1.29
C GLN A 45 12.12 49.36 -0.44
N CYS A 46 13.35 49.11 -0.88
CA CYS A 46 14.33 48.35 -0.09
C CYS A 46 14.70 49.02 1.24
N ASN A 47 14.77 50.35 1.30
CA ASN A 47 15.03 51.08 2.54
C ASN A 47 13.88 50.97 3.54
N VAL A 48 12.62 51.06 3.07
CA VAL A 48 11.43 50.85 3.91
C VAL A 48 11.41 49.43 4.46
N LEU A 49 11.70 48.44 3.62
CA LEU A 49 11.81 47.04 4.02
C LEU A 49 12.91 46.83 5.07
N LEU A 50 14.07 47.47 4.91
CA LEU A 50 15.18 47.42 5.87
C LEU A 50 14.79 48.01 7.23
N GLU A 51 14.07 49.13 7.25
CA GLU A 51 13.59 49.73 8.50
C GLU A 51 12.53 48.87 9.20
N LEU A 52 11.59 48.29 8.44
CA LEU A 52 10.63 47.33 8.97
C LEU A 52 11.33 46.08 9.54
N LEU A 53 12.39 45.60 8.88
CA LEU A 53 13.15 44.43 9.32
C LEU A 53 13.93 44.73 10.61
N LYS A 54 14.48 45.94 10.76
CA LYS A 54 15.09 46.40 12.01
C LYS A 54 14.08 46.53 13.15
N LYS A 55 12.89 47.09 12.88
CA LYS A 55 11.79 47.17 13.86
C LYS A 55 11.35 45.78 14.30
N PHE A 56 11.18 44.86 13.36
CA PHE A 56 10.86 43.46 13.66
C PHE A 56 11.96 42.77 14.48
N GLN A 57 13.24 42.94 14.12
CA GLN A 57 14.36 42.39 14.89
C GLN A 57 14.45 42.95 16.30
N THR A 58 14.12 44.24 16.47
CA THR A 58 14.07 44.89 17.79
C THR A 58 12.93 44.33 18.63
N CYS A 59 11.73 44.21 18.09
CA CYS A 59 10.59 43.55 18.74
C CYS A 59 10.91 42.10 19.12
N ARG A 60 11.49 41.33 18.20
CA ARG A 60 11.88 39.94 18.43
C ARG A 60 12.91 39.83 19.55
N ASN A 61 13.93 40.68 19.55
CA ASN A 61 14.94 40.69 20.60
C ASN A 61 14.32 41.10 21.95
N HIS A 62 13.45 42.10 21.98
CA HIS A 62 12.75 42.53 23.20
C HIS A 62 11.88 41.39 23.75
N LEU A 63 11.05 40.76 22.90
CA LEU A 63 10.21 39.62 23.28
C LEU A 63 11.06 38.44 23.79
N SER A 64 12.15 38.11 23.10
CA SER A 64 13.07 37.05 23.51
C SER A 64 13.71 37.34 24.86
N THR A 65 14.10 38.59 25.12
CA THR A 65 14.70 39.00 26.40
C THR A 65 13.67 38.95 27.54
N THR A 66 12.42 39.33 27.25
CA THR A 66 11.31 39.30 28.21
C THR A 66 10.89 37.88 28.54
N ILE A 67 10.80 36.99 27.54
CA ILE A 67 10.55 35.57 27.73
C ILE A 67 11.68 34.94 28.54
N GLN A 68 12.95 35.22 28.21
CA GLN A 68 14.09 34.68 28.95
C GLN A 68 14.15 35.16 30.41
N LYS A 69 13.75 36.42 30.67
CA LYS A 69 13.57 36.92 32.05
C LYS A 69 12.40 36.26 32.76
N ALA A 70 11.29 36.00 32.07
CA ALA A 70 10.14 35.29 32.62
C ALA A 70 10.48 33.84 32.94
N GLU A 71 11.20 33.15 32.05
CA GLU A 71 11.74 31.79 32.25
C GLU A 71 12.71 31.74 33.42
N GLN A 72 13.64 32.70 33.53
CA GLN A 72 14.56 32.81 34.67
C GLN A 72 13.79 33.04 35.98
N THR A 73 12.79 33.92 35.97
CA THR A 73 11.96 34.23 37.16
C THR A 73 11.11 33.02 37.56
N ILE A 74 10.54 32.29 36.60
CA ILE A 74 9.81 31.03 36.82
C ILE A 74 10.76 29.98 37.39
N SER A 75 11.97 29.85 36.84
CA SER A 75 13.00 28.91 37.32
C SER A 75 13.45 29.24 38.75
N ASP A 76 13.65 30.52 39.08
CA ASP A 76 14.10 30.98 40.40
C ASP A 76 12.99 30.87 41.46
N GLN A 77 11.72 31.07 41.08
CA GLN A 77 10.59 31.08 42.01
C GLN A 77 9.82 29.74 42.10
N ALA A 78 10.02 28.81 41.15
CA ALA A 78 9.34 27.51 41.12
C ALA A 78 9.62 26.64 42.36
N SER A 79 10.76 26.83 43.04
CA SER A 79 11.09 26.06 44.25
C SER A 79 10.30 26.48 45.51
N TYR A 80 9.75 27.70 45.54
CA TYR A 80 9.09 28.26 46.74
C TYR A 80 7.59 28.59 46.57
N MET A 81 7.07 28.73 45.35
CA MET A 81 5.72 29.30 45.16
C MET A 81 4.56 28.32 45.35
N GLY A 82 4.76 27.01 45.23
CA GLY A 82 3.65 26.04 45.22
C GLY A 82 2.75 26.17 43.97
N LYS A 83 2.11 25.06 43.59
CA LYS A 83 1.36 24.93 42.32
C LYS A 83 0.28 26.01 42.14
N ASP A 84 -0.48 26.32 43.19
CA ASP A 84 -1.63 27.21 43.10
C ASP A 84 -1.23 28.69 42.90
N ASN A 85 -0.12 29.13 43.48
CA ASN A 85 0.37 30.51 43.27
C ASN A 85 1.03 30.68 41.89
N LEU A 86 1.65 29.61 41.37
CA LEU A 86 2.21 29.61 40.01
C LEU A 86 1.07 29.66 38.98
N GLN A 87 0.00 28.88 39.17
CA GLN A 87 -1.21 28.96 38.34
C GLN A 87 -1.88 30.34 38.40
N ARG A 88 -1.96 30.95 39.59
CA ARG A 88 -2.49 32.33 39.72
C ARG A 88 -1.63 33.37 39.00
N SER A 89 -0.31 33.20 39.03
CA SER A 89 0.63 34.09 38.35
C SER A 89 0.56 33.93 36.83
N ILE A 90 0.45 32.69 36.32
CA ILE A 90 0.22 32.40 34.90
C ILE A 90 -1.11 33.00 34.46
N ALA A 91 -2.20 32.77 35.18
CA ALA A 91 -3.51 33.34 34.85
C ALA A 91 -3.48 34.87 34.79
N LYS A 92 -2.80 35.53 35.74
CA LYS A 92 -2.61 36.99 35.74
C LYS A 92 -1.74 37.48 34.58
N VAL A 93 -0.74 36.71 34.16
CA VAL A 93 0.09 37.02 32.99
C VAL A 93 -0.72 36.84 31.70
N THR A 94 -1.52 35.78 31.59
CA THR A 94 -2.41 35.53 30.47
C THR A 94 -3.45 36.64 30.35
N GLU A 95 -4.18 36.97 31.42
CA GLU A 95 -5.16 38.05 31.45
C GLU A 95 -4.55 39.41 31.05
N LYS A 96 -3.34 39.72 31.54
CA LYS A 96 -2.62 40.92 31.13
C LYS A 96 -2.22 40.88 29.66
N THR A 97 -1.77 39.73 29.17
CA THR A 97 -1.35 39.56 27.77
C THR A 97 -2.56 39.72 26.84
N ASP A 98 -3.69 39.13 27.20
CA ASP A 98 -4.95 39.25 26.46
C ASP A 98 -5.41 40.71 26.43
N ALA A 99 -5.40 41.41 27.58
CA ALA A 99 -5.71 42.84 27.63
C ALA A 99 -4.74 43.71 26.81
N TYR A 100 -3.44 43.38 26.77
CA TYR A 100 -2.48 44.07 25.90
C TYR A 100 -2.75 43.79 24.41
N MET A 101 -3.12 42.57 24.05
CA MET A 101 -3.46 42.21 22.67
C MET A 101 -4.73 42.93 22.20
N ASP A 102 -5.76 43.01 23.03
CA ASP A 102 -6.99 43.74 22.74
C ASP A 102 -6.71 45.24 22.57
N ASN A 103 -5.91 45.84 23.46
CA ASN A 103 -5.49 47.23 23.36
C ASN A 103 -4.67 47.52 22.09
N LEU A 104 -3.81 46.57 21.67
CA LEU A 104 -3.05 46.70 20.41
C LEU A 104 -3.97 46.66 19.19
N GLN A 105 -4.99 45.80 19.21
CA GLN A 105 -5.96 45.72 18.11
C GLN A 105 -6.78 47.00 17.99
N VAL A 106 -7.36 47.49 19.09
CA VAL A 106 -8.12 48.75 19.10
C VAL A 106 -7.22 49.94 18.77
N GLY A 107 -5.98 49.93 19.28
CA GLY A 107 -4.95 50.93 18.97
C GLY A 107 -4.60 50.99 17.48
N LEU A 108 -4.48 49.84 16.81
CA LEU A 108 -4.22 49.77 15.37
C LEU A 108 -5.41 50.31 14.56
N GLU A 109 -6.64 49.92 14.90
CA GLU A 109 -7.83 50.43 14.21
C GLU A 109 -7.98 51.95 14.36
N LEU A 110 -7.73 52.49 15.55
CA LEU A 110 -7.76 53.92 15.79
C LEU A 110 -6.64 54.64 15.05
N TRP A 111 -5.45 54.04 14.96
CA TRP A 111 -4.33 54.57 14.20
C TRP A 111 -4.66 54.70 12.72
N GLU A 112 -5.18 53.63 12.10
CA GLU A 112 -5.53 53.64 10.68
C GLU A 112 -6.60 54.70 10.37
N LYS A 113 -7.61 54.82 11.25
CA LYS A 113 -8.63 55.88 11.17
C LYS A 113 -8.01 57.28 11.28
N GLN A 114 -7.01 57.46 12.14
CA GLN A 114 -6.29 58.73 12.24
C GLN A 114 -5.48 59.03 10.98
N LEU A 115 -4.74 58.07 10.41
CA LEU A 115 -4.02 58.28 9.15
C LEU A 115 -4.94 58.73 8.01
N MET A 116 -6.13 58.14 7.92
CA MET A 116 -7.14 58.54 6.94
C MET A 116 -7.63 59.97 7.18
N LEU A 117 -8.07 60.29 8.40
CA LEU A 117 -8.51 61.64 8.76
C LEU A 117 -7.41 62.69 8.52
N GLY A 118 -6.17 62.37 8.88
CA GLY A 118 -5.03 63.24 8.64
C GLY A 118 -4.76 63.47 7.16
N GLY A 119 -4.87 62.44 6.32
CA GLY A 119 -4.75 62.57 4.87
C GLY A 119 -5.87 63.41 4.24
N GLU A 120 -7.11 63.28 4.75
CA GLU A 120 -8.26 64.07 4.30
C GLU A 120 -8.09 65.55 4.62
N VAL A 121 -7.74 65.88 5.88
CA VAL A 121 -7.48 67.27 6.30
C VAL A 121 -6.28 67.87 5.55
N ASP A 122 -5.21 67.10 5.32
CA ASP A 122 -4.04 67.58 4.56
C ASP A 122 -4.38 67.89 3.09
N SER A 123 -5.17 67.02 2.46
CA SER A 123 -5.62 67.20 1.07
C SER A 123 -6.56 68.39 0.94
N TRP A 124 -7.51 68.54 1.88
CA TRP A 124 -8.38 69.71 1.94
C TRP A 124 -7.58 71.00 2.15
N ALA A 125 -6.64 71.02 3.10
CA ALA A 125 -5.81 72.21 3.35
C ALA A 125 -4.95 72.54 2.11
N GLY A 126 -4.37 71.54 1.45
CA GLY A 126 -3.65 71.71 0.20
C GLY A 126 -4.51 72.32 -0.92
N ALA A 127 -5.77 71.86 -1.05
CA ALA A 127 -6.70 72.42 -2.02
C ALA A 127 -7.09 73.87 -1.70
N LYS A 128 -7.32 74.22 -0.42
CA LYS A 128 -7.63 75.60 -0.03
C LYS A 128 -6.43 76.54 -0.20
N LEU A 129 -5.22 76.10 0.15
CA LEU A 129 -4.00 76.87 -0.09
C LEU A 129 -3.77 77.14 -1.58
N ALA A 130 -4.03 76.15 -2.45
CA ALA A 130 -3.95 76.34 -3.90
C ALA A 130 -5.00 77.35 -4.39
N LEU A 131 -6.25 77.22 -3.90
CA LEU A 131 -7.34 78.13 -4.24
C LEU A 131 -7.04 79.58 -3.84
N PHE A 132 -6.46 79.83 -2.67
CA PHE A 132 -6.05 81.18 -2.25
C PHE A 132 -4.86 81.73 -3.06
N ALA A 133 -4.00 80.86 -3.60
CA ALA A 133 -2.87 81.28 -4.44
C ALA A 133 -3.28 81.74 -5.85
N GLU A 134 -4.50 81.41 -6.30
CA GLU A 134 -5.02 81.74 -7.64
C GLU A 134 -5.50 83.21 -7.78
N GLY A 135 -5.42 84.02 -6.71
CA GLY A 135 -5.51 85.49 -6.75
C GLY A 135 -6.91 86.10 -6.58
N SER A 136 -7.99 85.36 -6.82
CA SER A 136 -9.38 85.82 -6.56
C SER A 136 -10.30 84.67 -6.10
N PRO A 137 -10.16 84.21 -4.84
CA PRO A 137 -10.82 82.99 -4.37
C PRO A 137 -12.32 83.14 -4.08
N PHE A 138 -12.83 84.37 -3.96
CA PHE A 138 -14.21 84.65 -3.58
C PHE A 138 -14.97 85.42 -4.65
N ASN A 139 -16.17 84.93 -4.95
CA ASN A 139 -17.11 85.57 -5.86
C ASN A 139 -18.36 86.09 -5.15
N SER A 140 -18.58 85.67 -3.90
CA SER A 140 -19.73 86.08 -3.09
C SER A 140 -19.44 85.97 -1.59
N GLU A 141 -20.18 86.73 -0.79
CA GLU A 141 -20.12 86.67 0.67
C GLU A 141 -20.51 85.28 1.22
N GLN A 142 -21.39 84.56 0.53
CA GLN A 142 -21.77 83.19 0.89
C GLN A 142 -20.59 82.21 0.79
N GLN A 143 -19.68 82.40 -0.17
CA GLN A 143 -18.49 81.55 -0.30
C GLN A 143 -17.50 81.82 0.83
N VAL A 144 -17.34 83.08 1.23
CA VAL A 144 -16.52 83.45 2.40
C VAL A 144 -17.03 82.75 3.65
N LEU A 145 -18.35 82.76 3.88
CA LEU A 145 -18.98 82.07 5.02
C LEU A 145 -18.81 80.54 4.94
N ALA A 146 -19.04 79.95 3.76
CA ALA A 146 -18.89 78.51 3.59
C ALA A 146 -17.44 78.03 3.87
N VAL A 147 -16.44 78.76 3.36
CA VAL A 147 -15.04 78.41 3.63
C VAL A 147 -14.68 78.62 5.10
N ARG A 148 -15.26 79.62 5.77
CA ARG A 148 -15.11 79.82 7.22
C ARG A 148 -15.65 78.62 8.02
N ASP A 149 -16.82 78.11 7.65
CA ASP A 149 -17.42 76.94 8.30
C ASP A 149 -16.60 75.65 8.06
N GLU A 150 -16.07 75.49 6.84
CA GLU A 150 -15.15 74.39 6.52
C GLU A 150 -13.84 74.45 7.32
N ILE A 151 -13.26 75.64 7.48
CA ILE A 151 -12.08 75.85 8.32
C ILE A 151 -12.39 75.43 9.76
N HIS A 152 -13.53 75.87 10.31
CA HIS A 152 -13.92 75.51 11.67
C HIS A 152 -14.10 74.00 11.84
N THR A 153 -14.78 73.35 10.89
CA THR A 153 -14.98 71.88 10.89
C THR A 153 -13.64 71.13 10.88
N ASN A 154 -12.68 71.59 10.09
CA ASN A 154 -11.38 70.93 10.02
C ASN A 154 -10.47 71.24 11.21
N GLU A 155 -10.63 72.37 11.89
CA GLU A 155 -10.01 72.59 13.21
C GLU A 155 -10.53 71.60 14.25
N GLU A 156 -11.83 71.34 14.27
CA GLU A 156 -12.43 70.31 15.13
C GLU A 156 -11.89 68.92 14.80
N ASN A 157 -11.73 68.59 13.51
CA ASN A 157 -11.11 67.33 13.08
C ASN A 157 -9.67 67.19 13.57
N ILE A 158 -8.86 68.25 13.53
CA ILE A 158 -7.48 68.23 14.08
C ILE A 158 -7.50 68.05 15.60
N ASN A 159 -8.47 68.63 16.31
CA ASN A 159 -8.61 68.42 17.75
C ASN A 159 -9.08 67.00 18.09
N HIS A 160 -9.99 66.44 17.31
CA HIS A 160 -10.39 65.04 17.40
C HIS A 160 -9.19 64.11 17.11
N PHE A 161 -8.40 64.44 16.10
CA PHE A 161 -7.17 63.73 15.75
C PHE A 161 -6.21 63.67 16.94
N HIS A 162 -5.96 64.81 17.57
CA HIS A 162 -5.13 64.88 18.78
C HIS A 162 -5.67 63.99 19.89
N LYS A 163 -6.96 64.10 20.21
CA LYS A 163 -7.62 63.32 21.27
C LYS A 163 -7.48 61.82 21.04
N LYS A 164 -7.66 61.36 19.80
CA LYS A 164 -7.50 59.94 19.44
C LYS A 164 -6.05 59.49 19.42
N SER A 165 -5.12 60.37 19.06
CA SER A 165 -3.68 60.12 19.20
C SER A 165 -3.28 59.92 20.67
N THR A 166 -3.86 60.69 21.60
CA THR A 166 -3.71 60.50 23.05
C THR A 166 -4.36 59.21 23.54
N GLU A 167 -5.53 58.82 23.02
CA GLU A 167 -6.16 57.54 23.35
C GLU A 167 -5.28 56.34 22.95
N ILE A 168 -4.62 56.41 21.80
CA ILE A 168 -3.64 55.42 21.36
C ILE A 168 -2.42 55.39 22.30
N GLN A 169 -1.91 56.56 22.70
CA GLN A 169 -0.82 56.67 23.68
C GLN A 169 -1.18 55.97 25.01
N GLU A 170 -2.38 56.22 25.52
CA GLU A 170 -2.88 55.63 26.78
C GLU A 170 -3.02 54.11 26.67
N MET A 171 -3.59 53.60 25.57
CA MET A 171 -3.73 52.14 25.34
C MET A 171 -2.38 51.42 25.22
N LEU A 172 -1.39 52.08 24.60
CA LEU A 172 -0.04 51.55 24.45
C LEU A 172 0.84 51.74 25.70
N LEU A 173 0.34 52.45 26.72
CA LEU A 173 1.09 52.88 27.91
C LEU A 173 2.43 53.54 27.55
N SER A 174 2.47 54.27 26.43
CA SER A 174 3.68 54.93 25.94
C SER A 174 3.85 56.31 26.58
N GLN A 175 5.10 56.77 26.70
CA GLN A 175 5.37 58.13 27.20
C GLN A 175 4.80 59.20 26.29
N ASP A 176 4.83 58.96 24.98
CA ASP A 176 4.33 59.86 23.96
C ASP A 176 3.44 59.11 22.98
N ALA A 177 2.55 59.87 22.31
CA ALA A 177 1.81 59.36 21.17
C ALA A 177 2.75 58.88 20.06
N PRO A 178 2.29 58.07 19.10
CA PRO A 178 3.18 57.59 18.07
C PRO A 178 3.75 58.70 17.19
N LEU A 179 5.06 58.63 16.90
CA LEU A 179 5.80 59.70 16.24
C LEU A 179 5.20 60.11 14.88
N GLU A 180 4.70 59.14 14.11
CA GLU A 180 4.07 59.39 12.81
C GLU A 180 2.78 60.23 12.96
N LEU A 181 1.96 59.95 13.99
CA LEU A 181 0.77 60.75 14.29
C LEU A 181 1.13 62.13 14.84
N GLN A 182 2.17 62.25 15.68
CA GLN A 182 2.65 63.54 16.18
C GLN A 182 3.15 64.47 15.06
N VAL A 183 3.98 63.92 14.15
CA VAL A 183 4.51 64.68 13.02
C VAL A 183 3.37 65.12 12.11
N MET A 184 2.42 64.22 11.85
CA MET A 184 1.25 64.54 11.04
C MET A 184 0.38 65.61 11.70
N GLU A 185 0.06 65.48 13.00
CA GLU A 185 -0.71 66.49 13.74
C GLU A 185 -0.04 67.87 13.66
N THR A 186 1.27 67.92 13.91
CA THR A 186 2.05 69.17 13.84
C THR A 186 1.99 69.79 12.45
N GLN A 187 2.11 68.96 11.41
CA GLN A 187 2.03 69.40 10.03
C GLN A 187 0.63 69.90 9.65
N LEU A 188 -0.43 69.22 10.11
CA LEU A 188 -1.83 69.63 9.90
C LEU A 188 -2.12 70.96 10.59
N ARG A 189 -1.70 71.13 11.85
CA ARG A 189 -1.84 72.41 12.58
C ARG A 189 -1.13 73.54 11.86
N LYS A 190 0.09 73.30 11.38
CA LYS A 190 0.85 74.30 10.62
C LYS A 190 0.14 74.69 9.32
N ARG A 191 -0.36 73.71 8.58
CA ARG A 191 -1.09 73.97 7.33
C ARG A 191 -2.43 74.67 7.58
N MET A 192 -3.14 74.30 8.63
CA MET A 192 -4.38 74.96 9.03
C MET A 192 -4.14 76.45 9.31
N GLU A 193 -3.08 76.79 10.03
CA GLU A 193 -2.75 78.19 10.30
C GLU A 193 -2.46 78.97 9.01
N GLN A 194 -1.73 78.37 8.06
CA GLN A 194 -1.49 78.97 6.75
C GLN A 194 -2.79 79.19 5.95
N VAL A 195 -3.73 78.24 6.01
CA VAL A 195 -5.05 78.36 5.39
C VAL A 195 -5.82 79.54 6.01
N LYS A 196 -5.78 79.69 7.34
CA LYS A 196 -6.48 80.77 8.05
C LYS A 196 -5.92 82.16 7.76
N GLU A 197 -4.60 82.29 7.72
CA GLU A 197 -3.92 83.54 7.39
C GLU A 197 -4.29 83.99 5.98
N LEU A 198 -4.10 83.11 4.99
CA LEU A 198 -4.46 83.42 3.59
C LEU A 198 -5.96 83.64 3.40
N PHE A 199 -6.81 82.92 4.13
CA PHE A 199 -8.26 83.15 4.12
C PHE A 199 -8.61 84.56 4.59
N SER A 200 -7.97 85.03 5.67
CA SER A 200 -8.16 86.40 6.18
C SER A 200 -7.74 87.43 5.14
N ASP A 201 -6.52 87.30 4.61
CA ASP A 201 -5.98 88.22 3.59
C ASP A 201 -6.88 88.29 2.35
N CYS A 202 -7.35 87.12 1.87
CA CYS A 202 -8.23 87.06 0.71
C CYS A 202 -9.63 87.62 1.00
N THR A 203 -10.10 87.54 2.24
CA THR A 203 -11.39 88.13 2.65
C THR A 203 -11.29 89.65 2.67
N ASP A 204 -10.21 90.20 3.24
CA ASP A 204 -9.99 91.65 3.29
C ASP A 204 -9.90 92.24 1.86
N VAL A 205 -9.14 91.59 0.97
CA VAL A 205 -9.04 91.99 -0.45
C VAL A 205 -10.41 91.92 -1.15
N PHE A 206 -11.22 90.90 -0.86
CA PHE A 206 -12.56 90.79 -1.41
C PHE A 206 -13.48 91.93 -0.95
N GLU A 207 -13.46 92.28 0.34
CA GLU A 207 -14.24 93.40 0.88
C GLU A 207 -13.85 94.74 0.22
N GLU A 208 -12.56 94.99 0.02
CA GLU A 208 -12.06 96.17 -0.70
C GLU A 208 -12.53 96.21 -2.16
N ILE A 209 -12.45 95.09 -2.88
CA ILE A 209 -12.95 94.98 -4.26
C ILE A 209 -14.44 95.32 -4.35
N ILE A 210 -15.24 94.84 -3.40
CA ILE A 210 -16.69 95.12 -3.39
C ILE A 210 -16.96 96.61 -3.16
N ALA A 211 -16.20 97.27 -2.27
CA ALA A 211 -16.31 98.70 -2.03
C ALA A 211 -15.92 99.53 -3.28
N VAL A 212 -14.82 99.18 -3.94
CA VAL A 212 -14.37 99.85 -5.17
C VAL A 212 -15.38 99.64 -6.31
N ARG A 213 -15.89 98.40 -6.48
CA ARG A 213 -16.92 98.09 -7.48
C ARG A 213 -18.14 98.98 -7.31
N LYS A 214 -18.62 99.16 -6.08
CA LYS A 214 -19.78 100.03 -5.79
C LYS A 214 -19.51 101.47 -6.22
N HIS A 215 -18.33 102.01 -5.90
CA HIS A 215 -17.94 103.37 -6.30
C HIS A 215 -17.88 103.54 -7.83
N LEU A 216 -17.33 102.55 -8.54
CA LEU A 216 -17.26 102.58 -10.00
C LEU A 216 -18.66 102.49 -10.65
N SER A 217 -19.57 101.69 -10.09
CA SER A 217 -20.97 101.65 -10.55
C SER A 217 -21.65 103.02 -10.43
N GLU A 218 -21.42 103.74 -9.34
CA GLU A 218 -21.95 105.10 -9.15
C GLU A 218 -21.41 106.07 -10.22
N LYS A 219 -20.11 106.05 -10.52
CA LYS A 219 -19.51 106.88 -11.59
C LYS A 219 -20.05 106.54 -12.99
N ILE A 220 -20.27 105.27 -13.30
CA ILE A 220 -20.84 104.84 -14.59
C ILE A 220 -22.26 105.38 -14.76
N GLU A 221 -23.07 105.32 -13.69
CA GLU A 221 -24.44 105.84 -13.69
C GLU A 221 -24.49 107.35 -13.94
N GLU A 222 -23.57 108.11 -13.34
CA GLU A 222 -23.42 109.56 -13.59
C GLU A 222 -23.13 109.84 -15.08
N CYS A 223 -22.18 109.12 -15.68
CA CYS A 223 -21.85 109.26 -17.10
C CYS A 223 -23.04 108.88 -18.01
N ARG A 224 -23.75 107.80 -17.68
CA ARG A 224 -24.94 107.37 -18.43
C ARG A 224 -26.02 108.44 -18.43
N THR A 225 -26.33 109.00 -17.25
CA THR A 225 -27.33 110.06 -17.11
C THR A 225 -26.95 111.30 -17.94
N ALA A 226 -25.65 111.64 -18.01
CA ALA A 226 -25.16 112.74 -18.85
C ALA A 226 -25.38 112.46 -20.34
N VAL A 227 -25.08 111.25 -20.82
CA VAL A 227 -25.31 110.83 -22.22
C VAL A 227 -26.79 110.84 -22.58
N GLU A 228 -27.67 110.36 -21.69
CA GLU A 228 -29.12 110.40 -21.88
C GLU A 228 -29.64 111.84 -22.02
N ASN A 229 -29.09 112.78 -21.25
CA ASN A 229 -29.42 114.20 -21.38
C ASN A 229 -29.01 114.76 -22.74
N ILE A 230 -27.86 114.36 -23.29
CA ILE A 230 -27.41 114.74 -24.64
C ILE A 230 -28.36 114.16 -25.70
N GLN A 231 -28.74 112.89 -25.59
CA GLN A 231 -29.70 112.24 -26.50
C GLN A 231 -31.06 112.95 -26.52
N ASN A 232 -31.57 113.31 -25.33
CA ASN A 232 -32.82 114.07 -25.20
C ASN A 232 -32.74 115.44 -25.87
N CYS A 233 -31.61 116.15 -25.73
CA CYS A 233 -31.37 117.40 -26.45
C CYS A 233 -31.32 117.19 -27.97
N LEU A 234 -30.59 116.17 -28.43
CA LEU A 234 -30.42 115.85 -29.85
C LEU A 234 -31.74 115.53 -30.57
N SER A 235 -32.66 114.83 -29.90
CA SER A 235 -33.99 114.50 -30.44
C SER A 235 -34.83 115.73 -30.80
N ARG A 236 -34.57 116.86 -30.13
CA ARG A 236 -35.29 118.14 -30.30
C ARG A 236 -34.59 119.07 -31.30
N THR A 237 -33.38 118.74 -31.74
CA THR A 237 -32.56 119.55 -32.64
C THR A 237 -32.89 119.26 -34.11
N ASP A 238 -33.07 120.31 -34.91
CA ASP A 238 -33.27 120.22 -36.36
C ASP A 238 -31.97 119.81 -37.05
N ALA A 239 -32.04 118.95 -38.08
CA ALA A 239 -30.87 118.51 -38.87
C ALA A 239 -30.12 119.69 -39.54
N LYS A 240 -30.77 120.84 -39.72
CA LYS A 240 -30.17 122.08 -40.26
C LYS A 240 -29.54 122.98 -39.19
N ALA A 241 -29.71 122.69 -37.90
CA ALA A 241 -29.17 123.48 -36.80
C ALA A 241 -27.72 123.08 -36.46
N GLU A 242 -26.81 123.31 -37.42
CA GLU A 242 -25.42 122.84 -37.38
C GLU A 242 -24.65 123.27 -36.13
N ALA A 243 -24.83 124.51 -35.67
CA ALA A 243 -24.16 125.02 -34.46
C ALA A 243 -24.56 124.23 -33.19
N GLN A 244 -25.85 123.89 -33.04
CA GLN A 244 -26.35 123.12 -31.89
C GLN A 244 -25.87 121.67 -31.93
N LEU A 245 -25.79 121.07 -33.13
CA LEU A 245 -25.22 119.73 -33.32
C LEU A 245 -23.71 119.70 -33.03
N GLN A 246 -23.00 120.80 -33.28
CA GLN A 246 -21.59 120.93 -32.96
C GLN A 246 -21.35 121.04 -31.44
N ASP A 247 -22.18 121.82 -30.74
CA ASP A 247 -22.12 121.96 -29.28
C ASP A 247 -22.42 120.62 -28.56
N LEU A 248 -23.47 119.91 -28.99
CA LEU A 248 -23.80 118.58 -28.46
C LEU A 248 -22.69 117.55 -28.74
N CYS A 249 -22.00 117.67 -29.88
CA CYS A 249 -20.85 116.82 -30.20
C CYS A 249 -19.66 117.10 -29.28
N ALA A 250 -19.41 118.36 -28.92
CA ALA A 250 -18.35 118.73 -27.98
C ALA A 250 -18.65 118.21 -26.57
N GLU A 251 -19.91 118.33 -26.11
CA GLU A 251 -20.34 117.78 -24.82
C GLU A 251 -20.21 116.25 -24.78
N LEU A 252 -20.62 115.56 -25.85
CA LEU A 252 -20.48 114.10 -25.95
C LEU A 252 -19.01 113.66 -25.91
N ASN A 253 -18.11 114.40 -26.57
CA ASN A 253 -16.67 114.11 -26.51
C ASN A 253 -16.11 114.26 -25.08
N SER A 254 -16.56 115.28 -24.33
CA SER A 254 -16.17 115.44 -22.92
C SER A 254 -16.65 114.26 -22.05
N GLN A 255 -17.86 113.76 -22.30
CA GLN A 255 -18.40 112.57 -21.62
C GLN A 255 -17.68 111.28 -22.06
N GLU A 256 -17.23 111.19 -23.31
CA GLU A 256 -16.39 110.10 -23.83
C GLU A 256 -15.03 110.05 -23.11
N GLU A 257 -14.39 111.19 -22.88
CA GLU A 257 -13.14 111.29 -22.10
C GLU A 257 -13.34 110.87 -20.63
N GLN A 258 -14.43 111.30 -20.00
CA GLN A 258 -14.75 110.93 -18.62
C GLN A 258 -15.06 109.42 -18.50
N THR A 259 -15.76 108.86 -19.47
CA THR A 259 -16.05 107.42 -19.57
C THR A 259 -14.76 106.61 -19.74
N GLU A 260 -13.83 107.07 -20.58
CA GLU A 260 -12.53 106.41 -20.77
C GLU A 260 -11.69 106.41 -19.49
N ALA A 261 -11.78 107.46 -18.66
CA ALA A 261 -11.15 107.48 -17.34
C ALA A 261 -11.74 106.43 -16.39
N VAL A 262 -13.08 106.31 -16.35
CA VAL A 262 -13.78 105.29 -15.54
C VAL A 262 -13.44 103.87 -16.03
N LEU A 263 -13.38 103.66 -17.35
CA LEU A 263 -13.00 102.36 -17.93
C LEU A 263 -11.57 101.95 -17.59
N LYS A 264 -10.64 102.92 -17.49
CA LYS A 264 -9.27 102.65 -16.99
C LYS A 264 -9.27 102.25 -15.52
N GLU A 265 -10.05 102.92 -14.67
CA GLU A 265 -10.21 102.52 -13.26
C GLU A 265 -10.81 101.11 -13.13
N VAL A 266 -11.83 100.78 -13.94
CA VAL A 266 -12.41 99.42 -14.02
C VAL A 266 -11.36 98.40 -14.46
N GLY A 267 -10.55 98.73 -15.47
CA GLY A 267 -9.47 97.87 -15.96
C GLY A 267 -8.39 97.55 -14.92
N LEU A 268 -8.11 98.49 -14.01
CA LEU A 268 -7.22 98.24 -12.86
C LEU A 268 -7.83 97.21 -11.91
N VAL A 269 -9.13 97.32 -11.60
CA VAL A 269 -9.82 96.38 -10.71
C VAL A 269 -9.99 94.99 -11.36
N SER A 270 -10.16 94.91 -12.68
CA SER A 270 -10.24 93.64 -13.43
C SER A 270 -8.98 92.78 -13.34
N SER A 271 -7.84 93.34 -12.94
CA SER A 271 -6.61 92.58 -12.74
C SER A 271 -6.56 91.82 -11.41
N VAL A 272 -7.43 92.17 -10.45
CA VAL A 272 -7.43 91.62 -9.08
C VAL A 272 -8.77 90.97 -8.71
N ALA A 273 -9.87 91.42 -9.31
CA ALA A 273 -11.20 90.87 -9.09
C ALA A 273 -11.57 89.79 -10.11
N SER A 274 -12.36 88.82 -9.68
CA SER A 274 -12.86 87.78 -10.59
C SER A 274 -13.88 88.35 -11.60
N PRO A 275 -14.01 87.73 -12.79
CA PRO A 275 -14.98 88.15 -13.80
C PRO A 275 -16.42 88.17 -13.29
N GLN A 276 -16.80 87.24 -12.41
CA GLN A 276 -18.15 87.14 -11.85
C GLN A 276 -18.49 88.33 -10.94
N VAL A 277 -17.55 88.80 -10.12
CA VAL A 277 -17.77 89.98 -9.25
C VAL A 277 -17.93 91.25 -10.09
N LEU A 278 -17.26 91.32 -11.24
CA LEU A 278 -17.29 92.47 -12.14
C LEU A 278 -18.35 92.40 -13.23
N GLU A 279 -19.10 91.31 -13.36
CA GLU A 279 -20.04 91.06 -14.47
C GLU A 279 -21.04 92.22 -14.66
N GLN A 280 -21.71 92.63 -13.57
CA GLN A 280 -22.65 93.75 -13.60
C GLN A 280 -21.96 95.07 -14.00
N LEU A 281 -20.77 95.33 -13.47
CA LEU A 281 -19.99 96.53 -13.77
C LEU A 281 -19.52 96.55 -15.24
N SER A 282 -19.14 95.39 -15.78
CA SER A 282 -18.78 95.21 -17.19
C SER A 282 -19.98 95.41 -18.12
N ALA A 283 -21.16 94.91 -17.74
CA ALA A 283 -22.41 95.16 -18.45
C ALA A 283 -22.77 96.65 -18.44
N ASP A 284 -22.60 97.33 -17.29
CA ASP A 284 -22.80 98.77 -17.17
C ASP A 284 -21.84 99.57 -18.07
N CYS A 285 -20.55 99.21 -18.08
CA CYS A 285 -19.55 99.78 -18.98
C CYS A 285 -19.89 99.58 -20.46
N SER A 286 -20.36 98.40 -20.84
CA SER A 286 -20.73 98.06 -22.22
C SER A 286 -21.95 98.87 -22.67
N ARG A 287 -22.99 98.93 -21.82
CA ARG A 287 -24.17 99.78 -22.05
C ARG A 287 -23.81 101.26 -22.20
N LEU A 288 -22.88 101.76 -21.38
CA LEU A 288 -22.42 103.15 -21.48
C LEU A 288 -21.65 103.41 -22.80
N ARG A 289 -20.76 102.51 -23.21
CA ARG A 289 -20.06 102.60 -24.50
C ARG A 289 -21.04 102.57 -25.67
N GLU A 290 -22.00 101.66 -25.65
CA GLU A 290 -23.06 101.58 -26.65
C GLU A 290 -23.88 102.87 -26.70
N ALA A 291 -24.26 103.43 -25.54
CA ALA A 291 -24.98 104.69 -25.48
C ALA A 291 -24.17 105.86 -26.08
N ILE A 292 -22.85 105.91 -25.85
CA ILE A 292 -21.97 106.93 -26.45
C ILE A 292 -21.88 106.74 -27.97
N ILE A 293 -21.62 105.53 -28.45
CA ILE A 293 -21.53 105.21 -29.89
C ILE A 293 -22.86 105.53 -30.57
N HIS A 294 -23.97 105.06 -30.00
CA HIS A 294 -25.32 105.36 -30.50
C HIS A 294 -25.57 106.87 -30.59
N THR A 295 -25.20 107.63 -29.56
CA THR A 295 -25.36 109.10 -29.58
C THR A 295 -24.48 109.75 -30.65
N LYS A 296 -23.26 109.25 -30.86
CA LYS A 296 -22.32 109.71 -31.89
C LYS A 296 -22.85 109.43 -33.30
N ASP A 297 -23.41 108.24 -33.51
CA ASP A 297 -24.06 107.85 -34.77
C ASP A 297 -25.31 108.68 -35.03
N MET A 298 -26.13 108.95 -34.00
CA MET A 298 -27.28 109.85 -34.12
C MET A 298 -26.85 111.27 -34.53
N ILE A 299 -25.77 111.80 -33.96
CA ILE A 299 -25.22 113.12 -34.33
C ILE A 299 -24.70 113.09 -35.77
N HIS A 300 -23.95 112.06 -36.15
CA HIS A 300 -23.42 111.90 -37.51
C HIS A 300 -24.56 111.82 -38.54
N LEU A 301 -25.55 110.97 -38.29
CA LEU A 301 -26.69 110.77 -39.17
C LEU A 301 -27.51 112.05 -39.32
N LYS A 302 -27.75 112.79 -38.23
CA LYS A 302 -28.40 114.11 -38.28
C LYS A 302 -27.62 115.13 -39.10
N LYS A 303 -26.29 115.11 -39.03
CA LYS A 303 -25.41 115.95 -39.86
C LYS A 303 -25.48 115.55 -41.34
N GLU A 304 -25.46 114.25 -41.66
CA GLU A 304 -25.55 113.77 -43.05
C GLU A 304 -26.94 113.98 -43.67
N GLU A 305 -28.02 113.80 -42.90
CA GLU A 305 -29.40 114.14 -43.30
C GLU A 305 -29.49 115.61 -43.77
N GLY A 306 -28.82 116.52 -43.04
CA GLY A 306 -28.74 117.94 -43.40
C GLY A 306 -27.97 118.23 -44.69
N VAL A 307 -27.03 117.36 -45.09
CA VAL A 307 -26.12 117.56 -46.24
C VAL A 307 -26.58 116.84 -47.51
N LYS A 308 -26.94 115.55 -47.42
CA LYS A 308 -27.21 114.66 -48.58
C LYS A 308 -28.70 114.40 -48.81
N GLY A 309 -29.55 114.65 -47.80
CA GLY A 309 -30.97 114.28 -47.80
C GLY A 309 -31.19 112.80 -47.45
N LEU A 310 -32.32 112.53 -46.78
CA LEU A 310 -32.62 111.25 -46.12
C LEU A 310 -32.64 110.03 -47.06
N TYR A 311 -33.19 110.17 -48.27
CA TYR A 311 -33.33 109.04 -49.22
C TYR A 311 -31.99 108.43 -49.66
N ARG A 312 -30.96 109.26 -49.87
CA ARG A 312 -29.66 108.79 -50.34
C ARG A 312 -28.90 108.02 -49.25
N VAL A 313 -29.01 108.49 -48.01
CA VAL A 313 -28.39 107.85 -46.84
C VAL A 313 -28.94 106.44 -46.62
N ILE A 314 -30.26 106.26 -46.76
CA ILE A 314 -30.91 104.94 -46.63
C ILE A 314 -30.47 103.99 -47.75
N ASN A 315 -30.25 104.50 -48.96
CA ASN A 315 -29.81 103.68 -50.07
C ASN A 315 -28.33 103.25 -49.97
N ASP A 316 -27.47 104.06 -49.34
CA ASP A 316 -26.09 103.68 -49.06
C ASP A 316 -26.03 102.59 -47.97
N GLU A 317 -26.88 102.69 -46.95
CA GLU A 317 -27.05 101.66 -45.90
C GLU A 317 -27.56 100.32 -46.44
N ARG A 318 -28.45 100.34 -47.44
CA ARG A 318 -28.89 99.15 -48.17
C ARG A 318 -27.71 98.38 -48.75
N GLN A 319 -26.80 99.06 -49.45
CA GLN A 319 -25.63 98.41 -50.07
C GLN A 319 -24.68 97.84 -49.02
N LEU A 320 -24.44 98.58 -47.93
CA LEU A 320 -23.59 98.12 -46.82
C LEU A 320 -24.16 96.88 -46.13
N PHE A 321 -25.48 96.76 -46.06
CA PHE A 321 -26.13 95.55 -45.54
C PHE A 321 -25.93 94.34 -46.45
N GLU A 322 -26.09 94.50 -47.78
CA GLU A 322 -25.89 93.41 -48.75
C GLU A 322 -24.43 92.89 -48.72
N GLU A 323 -23.45 93.79 -48.76
CA GLU A 323 -22.03 93.42 -48.69
C GLU A 323 -21.70 92.69 -47.38
N TRP A 324 -22.16 93.23 -46.25
CA TRP A 324 -21.96 92.61 -44.94
C TRP A 324 -22.63 91.24 -44.84
N PHE A 325 -23.86 91.09 -45.31
CA PHE A 325 -24.58 89.82 -45.22
C PHE A 325 -23.93 88.75 -46.10
N GLN A 326 -23.41 89.12 -47.27
CA GLN A 326 -22.64 88.22 -48.13
C GLN A 326 -21.34 87.76 -47.46
N ASP A 327 -20.57 88.67 -46.86
CA ASP A 327 -19.36 88.33 -46.10
C ASP A 327 -19.68 87.40 -44.92
N LEU A 328 -20.81 87.65 -44.26
CA LEU A 328 -21.29 86.82 -43.16
C LEU A 328 -21.65 85.41 -43.62
N GLN A 329 -22.35 85.25 -44.74
CA GLN A 329 -22.66 83.95 -45.34
C GLN A 329 -21.38 83.18 -45.70
N LEU A 330 -20.37 83.86 -46.26
CA LEU A 330 -19.08 83.26 -46.59
C LEU A 330 -18.32 82.78 -45.35
N SER A 331 -18.41 83.50 -44.23
CA SER A 331 -17.69 83.16 -42.99
C SER A 331 -18.08 81.81 -42.37
N VAL A 332 -19.33 81.36 -42.58
CA VAL A 332 -19.85 80.08 -42.08
C VAL A 332 -19.96 78.99 -43.15
N ASN A 333 -19.59 79.28 -44.40
CA ASN A 333 -19.74 78.35 -45.52
C ASN A 333 -18.99 77.01 -45.29
N GLU A 334 -17.78 77.08 -44.72
CA GLU A 334 -16.98 75.90 -44.38
C GLU A 334 -17.71 74.95 -43.40
N CYS A 335 -18.60 75.46 -42.55
CA CYS A 335 -19.34 74.64 -41.58
C CYS A 335 -20.34 73.68 -42.23
N PHE A 336 -20.69 73.90 -43.50
CA PHE A 336 -21.60 73.04 -44.28
C PHE A 336 -20.85 71.91 -45.02
N GLU A 337 -19.51 71.93 -45.03
CA GLU A 337 -18.70 70.81 -45.52
C GLU A 337 -18.70 69.63 -44.54
N SER A 338 -18.39 68.42 -45.00
CA SER A 338 -18.36 67.24 -44.11
C SER A 338 -17.12 67.29 -43.21
N PRO A 339 -17.26 67.21 -41.86
CA PRO A 339 -16.12 67.28 -40.96
C PRO A 339 -15.28 66.00 -41.01
N GLU A 340 -13.94 66.12 -40.99
CA GLU A 340 -13.03 64.96 -41.01
C GLU A 340 -12.59 64.53 -39.61
N SER A 341 -12.53 65.48 -38.66
CA SER A 341 -12.05 65.33 -37.29
C SER A 341 -12.99 65.96 -36.25
N LYS A 342 -12.81 65.63 -34.97
CA LYS A 342 -13.52 66.23 -33.83
C LYS A 342 -13.28 67.73 -33.76
N THR A 343 -12.05 68.18 -34.04
CA THR A 343 -11.70 69.59 -34.05
C THR A 343 -12.47 70.36 -35.13
N ASP A 344 -12.72 69.75 -36.29
CA ASP A 344 -13.54 70.36 -37.34
C ASP A 344 -15.00 70.53 -36.89
N VAL A 345 -15.54 69.53 -36.18
CA VAL A 345 -16.89 69.58 -35.58
C VAL A 345 -16.96 70.69 -34.53
N GLU A 346 -16.02 70.74 -33.59
CA GLU A 346 -15.96 71.76 -32.53
C GLU A 346 -15.83 73.17 -33.12
N THR A 347 -14.96 73.33 -34.12
CA THR A 347 -14.77 74.62 -34.82
C THR A 347 -16.05 75.04 -35.53
N SER A 348 -16.76 74.11 -36.18
CA SER A 348 -18.02 74.37 -36.86
C SER A 348 -19.13 74.74 -35.89
N VAL A 349 -19.26 74.03 -34.75
CA VAL A 349 -20.20 74.38 -33.67
C VAL A 349 -19.91 75.78 -33.16
N GLN A 350 -18.65 76.11 -32.89
CA GLN A 350 -18.28 77.44 -32.37
C GLN A 350 -18.62 78.56 -33.36
N ARG A 351 -18.23 78.41 -34.64
CA ARG A 351 -18.54 79.41 -35.68
C ARG A 351 -20.04 79.61 -35.90
N LEU A 352 -20.82 78.52 -35.92
CA LEU A 352 -22.27 78.59 -36.03
C LEU A 352 -22.91 79.22 -34.79
N THR A 353 -22.40 78.90 -33.60
CA THR A 353 -22.84 79.51 -32.34
C THR A 353 -22.59 81.01 -32.35
N ASP A 354 -21.40 81.44 -32.75
CA ASP A 354 -21.04 82.86 -32.85
C ASP A 354 -21.90 83.59 -33.89
N PHE A 355 -22.21 82.98 -35.04
CA PHE A 355 -23.13 83.55 -36.04
C PHE A 355 -24.57 83.66 -35.53
N LEU A 356 -25.06 82.65 -34.80
CA LEU A 356 -26.44 82.63 -34.32
C LEU A 356 -26.68 83.62 -33.17
N LYS A 357 -25.64 84.24 -32.61
CA LYS A 357 -25.79 85.36 -31.67
C LYS A 357 -26.62 86.48 -32.32
N PRO A 358 -27.65 86.99 -31.63
CA PRO A 358 -28.64 87.89 -32.22
C PRO A 358 -28.11 89.31 -32.48
N GLU A 359 -27.02 89.71 -31.82
CA GLU A 359 -26.68 91.12 -31.58
C GLU A 359 -26.45 91.94 -32.85
N ASP A 360 -25.71 91.45 -33.85
CA ASP A 360 -25.34 92.28 -35.00
C ASP A 360 -26.39 92.27 -36.14
N THR A 361 -27.03 91.12 -36.36
CA THR A 361 -28.00 90.96 -37.46
C THR A 361 -29.33 91.62 -37.14
N GLU A 362 -29.83 91.41 -35.92
CA GLU A 362 -31.09 92.01 -35.48
C GLU A 362 -30.93 93.53 -35.34
N ARG A 363 -29.79 94.02 -34.81
CA ARG A 363 -29.50 95.45 -34.72
C ARG A 363 -29.50 96.14 -36.09
N ARG A 364 -28.84 95.56 -37.11
CA ARG A 364 -28.80 96.13 -38.47
C ARG A 364 -30.19 96.14 -39.13
N LEU A 365 -30.98 95.08 -38.95
CA LEU A 365 -32.37 95.02 -39.44
C LEU A 365 -33.28 96.03 -38.71
N ILE A 366 -33.12 96.20 -37.40
CA ILE A 366 -33.85 97.23 -36.62
C ILE A 366 -33.45 98.63 -37.08
N GLN A 367 -32.15 98.89 -37.28
CA GLN A 367 -31.65 100.18 -37.78
C GLN A 367 -32.23 100.52 -39.16
N LEU A 368 -32.30 99.55 -40.08
CA LEU A 368 -32.93 99.73 -41.39
C LEU A 368 -34.44 100.00 -41.27
N ASN A 369 -35.14 99.31 -40.37
CA ASN A 369 -36.56 99.55 -40.09
C ASN A 369 -36.81 100.95 -39.48
N ASP A 370 -35.98 101.39 -38.53
CA ASP A 370 -36.09 102.71 -37.90
C ASP A 370 -35.80 103.84 -38.89
N GLN A 371 -34.87 103.62 -39.83
CA GLN A 371 -34.60 104.54 -40.94
C GLN A 371 -35.78 104.59 -41.93
N LEU A 372 -36.40 103.44 -42.24
CA LEU A 372 -37.62 103.37 -43.05
C LEU A 372 -38.80 104.11 -42.40
N GLU A 373 -39.00 103.96 -41.09
CA GLU A 373 -40.04 104.68 -40.36
C GLU A 373 -39.83 106.20 -40.41
N ARG A 374 -38.59 106.68 -40.29
CA ARG A 374 -38.25 108.09 -40.47
C ARG A 374 -38.48 108.57 -41.90
N ALA A 375 -38.21 107.73 -42.90
CA ALA A 375 -38.42 108.03 -44.31
C ALA A 375 -39.89 108.27 -44.67
N ARG A 376 -40.85 107.68 -43.93
CA ARG A 376 -42.30 107.82 -44.17
C ARG A 376 -42.78 109.27 -44.25
N GLN A 377 -42.12 110.20 -43.56
CA GLN A 377 -42.52 111.60 -43.49
C GLN A 377 -41.84 112.49 -44.54
N GLN A 378 -40.75 112.03 -45.17
CA GLN A 378 -39.84 112.88 -45.95
C GLN A 378 -39.52 112.34 -47.37
N VAL A 379 -39.89 111.10 -47.69
CA VAL A 379 -39.59 110.41 -48.96
C VAL A 379 -40.87 110.11 -49.75
N PRO A 380 -40.87 110.17 -51.09
CA PRO A 380 -42.02 109.82 -51.92
C PRO A 380 -42.54 108.39 -51.68
N PRO A 381 -43.87 108.15 -51.73
CA PRO A 381 -44.48 106.85 -51.41
C PRO A 381 -43.99 105.67 -52.25
N GLN A 382 -43.63 105.90 -53.52
CA GLN A 382 -43.21 104.84 -54.43
C GLN A 382 -41.81 104.31 -54.09
N GLN A 383 -40.90 105.21 -53.71
CA GLN A 383 -39.55 104.89 -53.25
C GLN A 383 -39.56 104.21 -51.88
N LEU A 384 -40.48 104.63 -51.00
CA LEU A 384 -40.70 104.00 -49.70
C LEU A 384 -41.21 102.55 -49.83
N LEU A 385 -42.10 102.28 -50.80
CA LEU A 385 -42.62 100.94 -51.05
C LEU A 385 -41.52 99.98 -51.51
N GLU A 386 -40.70 100.40 -52.48
CA GLU A 386 -39.57 99.61 -52.99
C GLU A 386 -38.59 99.22 -51.87
N MET A 387 -38.26 100.19 -50.99
CA MET A 387 -37.36 99.92 -49.87
C MET A 387 -38.00 99.02 -48.80
N THR A 388 -39.32 99.14 -48.58
CA THR A 388 -40.05 98.29 -47.64
C THR A 388 -40.09 96.84 -48.13
N ASP A 389 -40.35 96.62 -49.41
CA ASP A 389 -40.35 95.29 -50.02
C ASP A 389 -38.95 94.65 -49.96
N TRP A 390 -37.90 95.42 -50.25
CA TRP A 390 -36.52 94.92 -50.14
C TRP A 390 -36.13 94.54 -48.71
N VAL A 391 -36.42 95.39 -47.70
CA VAL A 391 -36.13 95.03 -46.30
C VAL A 391 -36.87 93.78 -45.87
N LYS A 392 -38.11 93.58 -46.36
CA LYS A 392 -38.88 92.35 -46.09
C LYS A 392 -38.23 91.12 -46.73
N GLU A 393 -37.76 91.22 -47.98
CA GLU A 393 -37.02 90.13 -48.63
C GLU A 393 -35.74 89.77 -47.85
N GLN A 394 -34.99 90.76 -47.38
CA GLN A 394 -33.78 90.52 -46.57
C GLN A 394 -34.10 89.89 -45.22
N GLN A 395 -35.21 90.28 -44.57
CA GLN A 395 -35.67 89.62 -43.33
C GLN A 395 -35.99 88.14 -43.56
N GLU A 396 -36.65 87.80 -44.67
CA GLU A 396 -36.97 86.42 -45.03
C GLU A 396 -35.71 85.59 -45.37
N GLU A 397 -34.74 86.19 -46.07
CA GLU A 397 -33.47 85.54 -46.40
C GLU A 397 -32.62 85.26 -45.16
N VAL A 398 -32.47 86.26 -44.28
CA VAL A 398 -31.79 86.13 -42.99
C VAL A 398 -32.46 85.05 -42.12
N ALA A 399 -33.79 85.03 -42.05
CA ALA A 399 -34.53 84.03 -41.28
C ALA A 399 -34.29 82.61 -41.82
N THR A 400 -34.31 82.43 -43.13
CA THR A 400 -34.04 81.14 -43.79
C THR A 400 -32.61 80.67 -43.52
N PHE A 401 -31.63 81.58 -43.67
CA PHE A 401 -30.23 81.26 -43.41
C PHE A 401 -29.97 80.91 -41.94
N ARG A 402 -30.57 81.65 -40.99
CA ARG A 402 -30.51 81.33 -39.55
C ARG A 402 -31.07 79.94 -39.25
N THR A 403 -32.17 79.54 -39.89
CA THR A 403 -32.70 78.16 -39.75
C THR A 403 -31.72 77.11 -40.29
N HIS A 404 -31.09 77.34 -41.44
CA HIS A 404 -30.06 76.43 -41.96
C HIS A 404 -28.86 76.30 -41.02
N CYS A 405 -28.35 77.41 -40.50
CA CYS A 405 -27.25 77.41 -39.54
C CYS A 405 -27.63 76.69 -38.23
N ARG A 406 -28.86 76.87 -37.73
CA ARG A 406 -29.35 76.19 -36.53
C ARG A 406 -29.47 74.67 -36.72
N ASN A 407 -30.10 74.24 -37.82
CA ASN A 407 -30.20 72.81 -38.13
C ASN A 407 -28.81 72.18 -38.28
N ARG A 408 -27.87 72.91 -38.87
CA ARG A 408 -26.48 72.44 -39.00
C ARG A 408 -25.77 72.39 -37.65
N GLN A 409 -25.98 73.37 -36.77
CA GLN A 409 -25.45 73.38 -35.41
C GLN A 409 -25.94 72.16 -34.63
N GLU A 410 -27.26 71.90 -34.63
CA GLU A 410 -27.86 70.73 -33.96
C GLU A 410 -27.25 69.41 -34.46
N GLN A 411 -27.03 69.29 -35.78
CA GLN A 411 -26.36 68.13 -36.35
C GLN A 411 -24.91 67.98 -35.84
N MET A 412 -24.13 69.07 -35.82
CA MET A 412 -22.73 69.05 -35.36
C MET A 412 -22.64 68.78 -33.84
N GLU A 413 -23.56 69.32 -33.04
CA GLU A 413 -23.65 69.05 -31.61
C GLU A 413 -24.02 67.58 -31.32
N SER A 414 -24.95 67.01 -32.09
CA SER A 414 -25.26 65.57 -32.02
C SER A 414 -24.05 64.71 -32.38
N LEU A 415 -23.29 65.09 -33.42
CA LEU A 415 -22.06 64.38 -33.80
C LEU A 415 -20.98 64.50 -32.71
N LEU A 416 -20.85 65.67 -32.09
CA LEU A 416 -19.91 65.88 -30.98
C LEU A 416 -20.31 65.05 -29.76
N HIS A 417 -21.62 64.94 -29.48
CA HIS A 417 -22.15 64.05 -28.46
C HIS A 417 -21.79 62.58 -28.75
N ASP A 418 -22.03 62.10 -29.97
CA ASP A 418 -21.68 60.75 -30.41
C ASP A 418 -20.17 60.48 -30.27
N LEU A 419 -19.30 61.43 -30.63
CA LEU A 419 -17.85 61.32 -30.48
C LEU A 419 -17.42 61.21 -29.01
N ASN A 420 -18.03 62.00 -28.12
CA ASN A 420 -17.76 61.91 -26.68
C ASN A 420 -18.31 60.59 -26.09
N ALA A 421 -19.48 60.14 -26.53
CA ALA A 421 -20.05 58.85 -26.16
C ALA A 421 -19.17 57.69 -26.62
N LEU A 422 -18.64 57.74 -27.85
CA LEU A 422 -17.69 56.78 -28.39
C LEU A 422 -16.45 56.66 -27.50
N GLN A 423 -15.86 57.79 -27.11
CA GLN A 423 -14.68 57.79 -26.26
C GLN A 423 -14.94 57.11 -24.91
N LYS A 424 -16.06 57.46 -24.25
CA LYS A 424 -16.46 56.86 -22.97
C LYS A 424 -16.75 55.37 -23.08
N GLN A 425 -17.46 54.93 -24.13
CA GLN A 425 -17.77 53.52 -24.36
C GLN A 425 -16.52 52.71 -24.67
N HIS A 426 -15.61 53.26 -25.48
CA HIS A 426 -14.32 52.64 -25.78
C HIS A 426 -13.49 52.42 -24.51
N GLU A 427 -13.31 53.45 -23.67
CA GLU A 427 -12.54 53.36 -22.42
C GLU A 427 -13.12 52.31 -21.47
N SER A 428 -14.44 52.37 -21.24
CA SER A 428 -15.15 51.42 -20.38
C SER A 428 -15.06 49.97 -20.88
N LEU A 429 -15.24 49.74 -22.19
CA LEU A 429 -15.14 48.40 -22.78
C LEU A 429 -13.68 47.91 -22.79
N CYS A 430 -12.70 48.80 -23.01
CA CYS A 430 -11.29 48.45 -23.00
C CYS A 430 -10.82 47.97 -21.62
N GLU A 431 -11.16 48.70 -20.55
CA GLU A 431 -10.83 48.30 -19.18
C GLU A 431 -11.48 46.96 -18.80
N TRP A 432 -12.78 46.82 -19.12
CA TRP A 432 -13.52 45.59 -18.86
C TRP A 432 -12.91 44.40 -19.63
N LEU A 433 -12.63 44.56 -20.92
CA LEU A 433 -12.04 43.51 -21.75
C LEU A 433 -10.64 43.13 -21.25
N GLN A 434 -9.82 44.11 -20.85
CA GLN A 434 -8.50 43.86 -20.31
C GLN A 434 -8.54 43.02 -19.01
N ASN A 435 -9.56 43.24 -18.17
CA ASN A 435 -9.78 42.39 -16.99
C ASN A 435 -10.15 40.95 -17.40
N LYS A 436 -11.03 40.79 -18.39
CA LYS A 436 -11.43 39.47 -18.90
C LYS A 436 -10.30 38.74 -19.60
N GLU A 437 -9.45 39.43 -20.36
CA GLU A 437 -8.24 38.86 -20.95
C GLU A 437 -7.29 38.32 -19.87
N LYS A 438 -7.11 39.03 -18.75
CA LYS A 438 -6.32 38.54 -17.60
C LYS A 438 -6.95 37.30 -16.96
N GLN A 439 -8.26 37.29 -16.79
CA GLN A 439 -8.98 36.14 -16.23
C GLN A 439 -8.95 34.92 -17.16
N SER A 440 -8.91 35.12 -18.47
CA SER A 440 -8.81 34.04 -19.47
C SER A 440 -7.51 33.24 -19.42
N ALA A 441 -6.51 33.72 -18.68
CA ALA A 441 -5.29 32.94 -18.42
C ALA A 441 -5.52 31.77 -17.44
N MET A 442 -6.64 31.77 -16.70
CA MET A 442 -6.97 30.70 -15.75
C MET A 442 -7.89 29.66 -16.42
N PRO A 443 -7.47 28.39 -16.55
CA PRO A 443 -8.20 27.38 -17.32
C PRO A 443 -9.55 26.94 -16.70
N GLU A 444 -9.72 27.09 -15.39
CA GLU A 444 -10.84 26.47 -14.66
C GLU A 444 -12.21 27.11 -14.95
N ASN A 445 -12.26 28.33 -15.52
CA ASN A 445 -13.49 29.10 -15.66
C ASN A 445 -13.86 29.47 -17.12
N VAL A 446 -13.28 28.79 -18.12
CA VAL A 446 -13.46 29.11 -19.55
C VAL A 446 -14.95 29.22 -19.95
N LYS A 447 -15.80 28.27 -19.54
CA LYS A 447 -17.24 28.28 -19.85
C LYS A 447 -17.99 29.45 -19.20
N LEU A 448 -17.64 29.80 -17.97
CA LEU A 448 -18.22 30.94 -17.25
C LEU A 448 -17.80 32.26 -17.91
N LEU A 449 -16.50 32.41 -18.18
CA LEU A 449 -15.95 33.60 -18.85
C LEU A 449 -16.53 33.79 -20.25
N LEU A 450 -16.71 32.71 -21.02
CA LEU A 450 -17.37 32.78 -22.33
C LEU A 450 -18.80 33.29 -22.20
N LYS A 451 -19.55 32.79 -21.21
CA LYS A 451 -20.93 33.24 -20.97
C LYS A 451 -20.97 34.72 -20.58
N GLU A 452 -20.10 35.16 -19.68
CA GLU A 452 -20.00 36.59 -19.30
C GLU A 452 -19.64 37.48 -20.49
N LEU A 453 -18.81 37.00 -21.42
CA LEU A 453 -18.53 37.70 -22.68
C LEU A 453 -19.78 37.84 -23.54
N GLN A 454 -20.53 36.76 -23.71
CA GLN A 454 -21.76 36.73 -24.50
C GLN A 454 -22.86 37.60 -23.89
N ASP A 455 -23.01 37.58 -22.58
CA ASP A 455 -23.98 38.41 -21.85
C ASP A 455 -23.70 39.91 -22.05
N GLU A 456 -22.43 40.30 -22.24
CA GLU A 456 -21.99 41.69 -22.47
C GLU A 456 -21.81 42.05 -23.96
N SER A 457 -22.23 41.18 -24.89
CA SER A 457 -22.13 41.40 -26.35
C SER A 457 -22.81 42.69 -26.81
N GLY A 458 -23.90 43.10 -26.16
CA GLY A 458 -24.61 44.34 -26.44
C GLY A 458 -23.74 45.61 -26.33
N ARG A 459 -22.69 45.61 -25.48
CA ARG A 459 -21.75 46.75 -25.40
C ARG A 459 -20.84 46.84 -26.62
N ALA A 460 -20.41 45.69 -27.16
CA ALA A 460 -19.61 45.65 -28.37
C ALA A 460 -20.44 46.05 -29.61
N GLU A 461 -21.71 45.63 -29.66
CA GLU A 461 -22.65 46.04 -30.71
C GLU A 461 -22.93 47.54 -30.67
N ALA A 462 -23.19 48.10 -29.48
CA ALA A 462 -23.40 49.54 -29.30
C ALA A 462 -22.18 50.36 -29.74
N LEU A 463 -20.96 49.91 -29.39
CA LEU A 463 -19.73 50.55 -29.86
C LEU A 463 -19.60 50.48 -31.39
N SER A 464 -19.92 49.34 -32.00
CA SER A 464 -19.88 49.16 -33.45
C SER A 464 -20.88 50.08 -34.18
N GLU A 465 -22.09 50.26 -33.65
CA GLU A 465 -23.09 51.15 -34.24
C GLU A 465 -22.70 52.63 -34.09
N LEU A 466 -22.11 53.03 -32.95
CA LEU A 466 -21.56 54.39 -32.76
C LEU A 466 -20.45 54.69 -33.78
N LEU A 467 -19.50 53.77 -33.96
CA LEU A 467 -18.45 53.89 -34.98
C LEU A 467 -19.04 54.04 -36.38
N ALA A 468 -20.07 53.26 -36.72
CA ALA A 468 -20.75 53.34 -38.01
C ALA A 468 -21.52 54.66 -38.18
N SER A 469 -22.22 55.14 -37.14
CA SER A 469 -22.96 56.40 -37.13
C SER A 469 -22.04 57.60 -37.39
N ILE A 470 -20.97 57.73 -36.60
CA ILE A 470 -19.96 58.80 -36.75
C ILE A 470 -19.35 58.75 -38.14
N ARG A 471 -19.10 57.54 -38.67
CA ARG A 471 -18.61 57.38 -40.04
C ARG A 471 -19.64 57.83 -41.08
N ARG A 472 -20.93 57.55 -40.92
CA ARG A 472 -21.97 58.04 -41.85
C ARG A 472 -22.01 59.57 -41.90
N GLN A 473 -21.58 60.25 -40.84
CA GLN A 473 -21.55 61.71 -40.74
C GLN A 473 -20.26 62.37 -41.27
N GLY A 474 -19.30 61.59 -41.80
CA GLY A 474 -18.12 62.10 -42.52
C GLY A 474 -16.79 61.99 -41.77
N VAL A 475 -16.81 61.84 -40.44
CA VAL A 475 -15.58 61.81 -39.62
C VAL A 475 -14.76 60.55 -39.91
N ARG A 476 -13.48 60.72 -40.24
CA ARG A 476 -12.57 59.62 -40.65
C ARG A 476 -11.17 59.73 -40.05
N ALA A 477 -10.70 60.94 -39.73
CA ALA A 477 -9.32 61.17 -39.29
C ALA A 477 -9.08 60.86 -37.80
N GLU A 478 -10.14 60.53 -37.06
CA GLU A 478 -10.07 60.28 -35.62
C GLU A 478 -9.44 58.92 -35.27
N ASN A 479 -8.36 58.95 -34.47
CA ASN A 479 -7.66 57.74 -34.03
C ASN A 479 -8.56 56.79 -33.23
N ILE A 480 -9.49 57.34 -32.44
CA ILE A 480 -10.44 56.56 -31.63
C ILE A 480 -11.33 55.64 -32.48
N LEU A 481 -11.57 55.97 -33.76
CA LEU A 481 -12.31 55.10 -34.68
C LEU A 481 -11.55 53.80 -34.96
N LYS A 482 -10.23 53.91 -35.18
CA LYS A 482 -9.35 52.77 -35.41
C LYS A 482 -9.13 51.97 -34.13
N ASP A 483 -8.96 52.65 -33.00
CA ASP A 483 -8.81 52.00 -31.70
C ASP A 483 -10.09 51.24 -31.30
N GLY A 484 -11.26 51.80 -31.62
CA GLY A 484 -12.55 51.13 -31.53
C GLY A 484 -12.63 49.84 -32.35
N ASP A 485 -12.23 49.85 -33.62
CA ASP A 485 -12.20 48.64 -34.45
C ASP A 485 -11.23 47.58 -33.87
N ASN A 486 -10.06 48.01 -33.40
CA ASN A 486 -9.08 47.12 -32.76
C ASN A 486 -9.65 46.50 -31.48
N LEU A 487 -10.38 47.28 -30.68
CA LEU A 487 -11.03 46.79 -29.46
C LEU A 487 -12.11 45.76 -29.77
N LEU A 488 -12.96 46.01 -30.79
CA LEU A 488 -13.95 45.03 -31.26
C LEU A 488 -13.29 43.75 -31.79
N GLN A 489 -12.15 43.88 -32.48
CA GLN A 489 -11.41 42.70 -32.94
C GLN A 489 -10.80 41.90 -31.78
N ARG A 490 -10.25 42.57 -30.76
CA ARG A 490 -9.77 41.91 -29.54
C ARG A 490 -10.88 41.15 -28.83
N TYR A 491 -12.05 41.76 -28.70
CA TYR A 491 -13.25 41.12 -28.13
C TYR A 491 -13.61 39.84 -28.89
N ARG A 492 -13.74 39.90 -30.22
CA ARG A 492 -14.05 38.74 -31.07
C ARG A 492 -12.98 37.64 -30.99
N ASN A 493 -11.70 38.02 -30.95
CA ASN A 493 -10.60 37.07 -30.83
C ASN A 493 -10.62 36.35 -29.49
N LEU A 494 -10.91 37.06 -28.40
CA LEU A 494 -11.04 36.48 -27.08
C LEU A 494 -12.23 35.52 -27.02
N GLU A 495 -13.39 35.95 -27.55
CA GLU A 495 -14.58 35.11 -27.63
C GLU A 495 -14.30 33.82 -28.43
N ALA A 496 -13.72 33.92 -29.62
CA ALA A 496 -13.39 32.77 -30.46
C ALA A 496 -12.42 31.80 -29.75
N ARG A 497 -11.39 32.32 -29.07
CA ARG A 497 -10.45 31.50 -28.31
C ARG A 497 -11.12 30.77 -27.16
N LEU A 498 -11.99 31.46 -26.41
CA LEU A 498 -12.73 30.84 -25.30
C LEU A 498 -13.77 29.83 -25.80
N GLN A 499 -14.43 30.08 -26.94
CA GLN A 499 -15.31 29.10 -27.59
C GLN A 499 -14.53 27.83 -27.97
N GLN A 500 -13.36 27.98 -28.58
CA GLN A 500 -12.51 26.85 -28.95
C GLN A 500 -12.04 26.05 -27.72
N GLN A 501 -11.61 26.74 -26.66
CA GLN A 501 -11.22 26.09 -25.41
C GLN A 501 -12.41 25.39 -24.71
N ALA A 502 -13.59 26.02 -24.68
CA ALA A 502 -14.80 25.42 -24.11
C ALA A 502 -15.24 24.16 -24.88
N ALA A 503 -15.09 24.18 -26.21
CA ALA A 503 -15.34 23.02 -27.06
C ALA A 503 -14.34 21.90 -26.78
N ALA A 504 -13.04 22.21 -26.75
CA ALA A 504 -11.98 21.25 -26.42
C ALA A 504 -12.18 20.62 -25.04
N GLN A 505 -12.49 21.43 -24.01
CA GLN A 505 -12.78 20.95 -22.66
C GLN A 505 -14.01 20.01 -22.62
N SER A 506 -15.03 20.29 -23.45
CA SER A 506 -16.23 19.44 -23.50
C SER A 506 -15.96 18.10 -24.18
N VAL A 507 -15.17 18.10 -25.26
CA VAL A 507 -14.72 16.87 -25.92
C VAL A 507 -13.86 16.04 -24.97
N LEU A 508 -12.92 16.68 -24.27
CA LEU A 508 -12.07 16.01 -23.31
C LEU A 508 -12.87 15.39 -22.16
N GLU A 509 -13.84 16.13 -21.61
CA GLU A 509 -14.72 15.63 -20.56
C GLU A 509 -15.57 14.43 -21.05
N GLU A 510 -16.02 14.44 -22.31
CA GLU A 510 -16.71 13.29 -22.92
C GLU A 510 -15.76 12.07 -23.08
N GLU A 511 -14.53 12.28 -23.53
CA GLU A 511 -13.51 11.21 -23.61
C GLU A 511 -13.19 10.61 -22.23
N TYR A 512 -13.04 11.47 -21.22
CA TYR A 512 -12.78 11.07 -19.83
C TYR A 512 -13.95 10.26 -19.25
N ASN A 513 -15.18 10.71 -19.46
CA ASN A 513 -16.38 9.98 -19.01
C ASN A 513 -16.53 8.63 -19.71
N ARG A 514 -16.23 8.56 -21.01
CA ARG A 514 -16.20 7.29 -21.76
C ARG A 514 -15.14 6.34 -21.22
N PHE A 515 -13.93 6.82 -20.93
CA PHE A 515 -12.88 6.01 -20.30
C PHE A 515 -13.32 5.50 -18.92
N LYS A 516 -13.94 6.36 -18.10
CA LYS A 516 -14.44 5.98 -16.77
C LYS A 516 -15.51 4.89 -16.86
N ALA A 517 -16.45 5.02 -17.79
CA ALA A 517 -17.48 4.01 -18.04
C ALA A 517 -16.88 2.68 -18.52
N GLN A 518 -15.88 2.73 -19.40
CA GLN A 518 -15.16 1.53 -19.87
C GLN A 518 -14.39 0.84 -18.73
N THR A 519 -13.74 1.63 -17.87
CA THR A 519 -13.00 1.13 -16.70
C THR A 519 -13.95 0.43 -15.73
N GLU A 520 -15.08 1.06 -15.40
CA GLU A 520 -16.07 0.48 -14.49
C GLU A 520 -16.68 -0.80 -15.06
N SER A 521 -17.03 -0.80 -16.35
CA SER A 521 -17.53 -2.01 -17.04
C SER A 521 -16.51 -3.15 -17.02
N THR A 522 -15.22 -2.85 -17.19
CA THR A 522 -14.15 -3.85 -17.12
C THR A 522 -13.95 -4.37 -15.69
N ARG A 523 -13.99 -3.48 -14.69
CA ARG A 523 -13.92 -3.83 -13.26
C ARG A 523 -15.04 -4.79 -12.88
N THR A 524 -16.30 -4.46 -13.22
CA THR A 524 -17.46 -5.31 -12.94
C THR A 524 -17.29 -6.68 -13.59
N TRP A 525 -16.86 -6.72 -14.86
CA TRP A 525 -16.62 -7.98 -15.56
C TRP A 525 -15.54 -8.85 -14.89
N ILE A 526 -14.40 -8.26 -14.48
CA ILE A 526 -13.35 -9.00 -13.74
C ILE A 526 -13.90 -9.53 -12.41
N SER A 527 -14.68 -8.71 -11.70
CA SER A 527 -15.28 -9.07 -10.41
C SER A 527 -16.27 -10.23 -10.55
N ASP A 528 -17.20 -10.14 -11.50
CA ASP A 528 -18.20 -11.18 -11.78
C ASP A 528 -17.55 -12.50 -12.20
N LEU A 529 -16.47 -12.42 -13.00
CA LEU A 529 -15.75 -13.60 -13.48
C LEU A 529 -14.95 -14.27 -12.34
N SER A 530 -14.44 -13.50 -11.37
CA SER A 530 -13.62 -14.02 -10.26
C SER A 530 -14.42 -14.38 -9.01
N GLN A 531 -15.62 -13.82 -8.82
CA GLN A 531 -16.50 -14.09 -7.68
C GLN A 531 -16.75 -15.59 -7.41
N PRO A 532 -16.96 -16.46 -8.43
CA PRO A 532 -17.18 -17.89 -8.22
C PRO A 532 -15.98 -18.64 -7.62
N LEU A 533 -14.75 -18.14 -7.77
CA LEU A 533 -13.55 -18.70 -7.13
C LEU A 533 -13.39 -18.25 -5.67
N MET A 534 -13.93 -17.09 -5.31
CA MET A 534 -13.78 -16.48 -3.98
C MET A 534 -14.76 -17.06 -2.94
N SER A 535 -15.77 -17.81 -3.37
CA SER A 535 -16.75 -18.47 -2.49
C SER A 535 -16.73 -20.00 -2.67
N PRO A 536 -15.70 -20.70 -2.19
CA PRO A 536 -15.69 -22.16 -2.21
C PRO A 536 -16.70 -22.70 -1.19
N GLY A 537 -17.72 -23.42 -1.66
CA GLY A 537 -18.57 -24.23 -0.78
C GLY A 537 -17.73 -25.32 -0.10
N LYS A 538 -18.07 -25.65 1.15
CA LYS A 538 -17.34 -26.67 1.94
C LYS A 538 -17.27 -28.05 1.27
N ASP A 539 -18.17 -28.33 0.31
CA ASP A 539 -18.23 -29.56 -0.49
C ASP A 539 -18.14 -29.26 -2.01
N THR A 540 -17.27 -28.35 -2.44
CA THR A 540 -17.09 -28.10 -3.89
C THR A 540 -16.35 -29.29 -4.51
N ASP A 541 -17.00 -29.95 -5.47
CA ASP A 541 -16.41 -31.03 -6.25
C ASP A 541 -15.13 -30.55 -6.97
N VAL A 542 -14.10 -31.40 -7.00
CA VAL A 542 -12.79 -31.07 -7.62
C VAL A 542 -12.96 -30.76 -9.11
N GLU A 543 -13.92 -31.43 -9.76
CA GLU A 543 -14.23 -31.20 -11.17
C GLU A 543 -15.02 -29.91 -11.41
N GLU A 544 -15.94 -29.56 -10.51
CA GLU A 544 -16.66 -28.28 -10.55
C GLU A 544 -15.72 -27.09 -10.34
N MET A 545 -14.76 -27.22 -9.41
CA MET A 545 -13.72 -26.22 -9.20
C MET A 545 -12.87 -26.06 -10.46
N LYS A 546 -12.37 -27.16 -11.04
CA LYS A 546 -11.59 -27.16 -12.29
C LYS A 546 -12.35 -26.50 -13.45
N GLN A 547 -13.64 -26.77 -13.60
CA GLN A 547 -14.46 -26.16 -14.66
C GLN A 547 -14.61 -24.64 -14.48
N LYS A 548 -14.83 -24.18 -13.24
CA LYS A 548 -14.88 -22.73 -12.91
C LYS A 548 -13.54 -22.05 -13.22
N THR A 549 -12.43 -22.72 -12.90
CA THR A 549 -11.09 -22.21 -13.18
C THR A 549 -10.77 -22.12 -14.67
N LEU A 550 -11.14 -23.14 -15.44
CA LEU A 550 -10.98 -23.16 -16.89
C LEU A 550 -11.79 -22.08 -17.59
N THR A 551 -12.95 -21.70 -17.03
CA THR A 551 -13.76 -20.61 -17.55
C THR A 551 -12.99 -19.28 -17.52
N ILE A 552 -12.35 -18.95 -16.39
CA ILE A 552 -11.51 -17.74 -16.27
C ILE A 552 -10.31 -17.79 -17.23
N LEU A 553 -9.62 -18.92 -17.29
CA LEU A 553 -8.45 -19.09 -18.16
C LEU A 553 -8.81 -19.02 -19.65
N SER A 554 -10.01 -19.47 -20.03
CA SER A 554 -10.50 -19.36 -21.41
C SER A 554 -10.76 -17.90 -21.83
N CYS A 555 -11.14 -17.05 -20.88
CA CYS A 555 -11.32 -15.61 -21.07
C CYS A 555 -10.00 -14.82 -21.06
N ARG A 556 -8.82 -15.47 -20.99
CA ARG A 556 -7.51 -14.81 -20.93
C ARG A 556 -7.34 -13.76 -22.04
N SER A 557 -7.62 -14.17 -23.28
CA SER A 557 -7.49 -13.29 -24.45
C SER A 557 -8.46 -12.11 -24.44
N GLU A 558 -9.69 -12.31 -23.94
CA GLU A 558 -10.69 -11.26 -23.82
C GLU A 558 -10.32 -10.24 -22.74
N GLY A 559 -9.91 -10.70 -21.55
CA GLY A 559 -9.49 -9.82 -20.47
C GLY A 559 -8.23 -9.03 -20.82
N ASP A 560 -7.24 -9.67 -21.46
CA ASP A 560 -6.06 -8.98 -21.99
C ASP A 560 -6.46 -7.92 -23.03
N SER A 561 -7.43 -8.22 -23.91
CA SER A 561 -7.93 -7.25 -24.88
C SER A 561 -8.65 -6.07 -24.22
N LYS A 562 -9.46 -6.30 -23.17
CA LYS A 562 -10.16 -5.24 -22.43
C LYS A 562 -9.16 -4.33 -21.71
N VAL A 563 -8.18 -4.90 -21.01
CA VAL A 563 -7.12 -4.16 -20.32
C VAL A 563 -6.24 -3.38 -21.30
N ASN A 564 -5.85 -3.99 -22.43
CA ASN A 564 -5.11 -3.28 -23.48
C ASN A 564 -5.93 -2.16 -24.14
N SER A 565 -7.26 -2.32 -24.25
CA SER A 565 -8.11 -1.24 -24.74
C SER A 565 -8.16 -0.07 -23.75
N LEU A 566 -8.16 -0.33 -22.44
CA LEU A 566 -8.07 0.71 -21.41
C LEU A 566 -6.71 1.42 -21.45
N LEU A 567 -5.61 0.69 -21.66
CA LEU A 567 -4.28 1.27 -21.86
C LEU A 567 -4.25 2.23 -23.05
N ARG A 568 -4.73 1.82 -24.23
CA ARG A 568 -4.78 2.70 -25.41
C ARG A 568 -5.67 3.93 -25.18
N ALA A 569 -6.79 3.76 -24.48
CA ALA A 569 -7.67 4.87 -24.13
C ALA A 569 -7.00 5.84 -23.14
N MET A 570 -6.22 5.32 -22.19
CA MET A 570 -5.40 6.10 -21.27
C MET A 570 -4.27 6.85 -21.98
N GLU A 571 -3.53 6.19 -22.87
CA GLU A 571 -2.48 6.82 -23.69
C GLU A 571 -3.06 7.99 -24.50
N LYS A 572 -4.17 7.78 -25.20
CA LYS A 572 -4.86 8.83 -25.95
C LYS A 572 -5.28 10.01 -25.07
N LEU A 573 -5.78 9.75 -23.86
CA LEU A 573 -6.15 10.81 -22.91
C LEU A 573 -4.93 11.56 -22.38
N CYS A 574 -3.83 10.87 -22.11
CA CYS A 574 -2.59 11.46 -21.60
C CYS A 574 -1.83 12.27 -22.67
N GLU A 575 -1.99 11.93 -23.95
CA GLU A 575 -1.45 12.69 -25.09
C GLU A 575 -2.15 14.05 -25.29
N GLN A 576 -3.32 14.27 -24.70
CA GLN A 576 -4.00 15.57 -24.80
C GLN A 576 -3.29 16.64 -23.96
N GLU A 577 -2.90 17.75 -24.61
CA GLU A 577 -2.23 18.87 -23.95
C GLU A 577 -3.13 19.59 -22.92
N ASP A 578 -4.45 19.56 -23.12
CA ASP A 578 -5.44 20.26 -22.27
C ASP A 578 -5.79 19.50 -20.97
N MET A 579 -5.28 18.28 -20.78
CA MET A 579 -5.46 17.49 -19.56
C MET A 579 -4.52 17.93 -18.45
N ASP A 580 -5.04 18.17 -17.24
CA ASP A 580 -4.22 18.46 -16.08
C ASP A 580 -3.45 17.20 -15.60
N GLU A 581 -2.29 17.43 -14.98
CA GLU A 581 -1.39 16.35 -14.54
C GLU A 581 -2.00 15.46 -13.45
N GLN A 582 -2.89 15.99 -12.60
CA GLN A 582 -3.58 15.20 -11.59
C GLN A 582 -4.54 14.21 -12.24
N ARG A 583 -5.36 14.65 -13.21
CA ARG A 583 -6.23 13.76 -13.99
C ARG A 583 -5.43 12.71 -14.76
N LYS A 584 -4.29 13.07 -15.36
CA LYS A 584 -3.40 12.09 -16.01
C LYS A 584 -2.91 11.03 -15.03
N HIS A 585 -2.55 11.44 -13.82
CA HIS A 585 -2.15 10.51 -12.76
C HIS A 585 -3.30 9.58 -12.33
N ASP A 586 -4.51 10.13 -12.12
CA ASP A 586 -5.69 9.37 -11.70
C ASP A 586 -6.10 8.31 -12.73
N VAL A 587 -6.11 8.67 -14.03
CA VAL A 587 -6.38 7.73 -15.14
C VAL A 587 -5.32 6.62 -15.17
N SER A 588 -4.04 6.98 -14.99
CA SER A 588 -2.94 6.01 -14.96
C SER A 588 -3.07 5.02 -13.80
N LEU A 589 -3.48 5.51 -12.61
CA LEU A 589 -3.69 4.68 -11.43
C LEU A 589 -4.83 3.68 -11.65
N LEU A 590 -5.94 4.12 -12.24
CA LEU A 590 -7.09 3.26 -12.55
C LEU A 590 -6.73 2.11 -13.51
N VAL A 591 -5.98 2.39 -14.58
CA VAL A 591 -5.57 1.31 -15.51
C VAL A 591 -4.64 0.32 -14.81
N ARG A 592 -3.68 0.80 -14.01
CA ARG A 592 -2.79 -0.09 -13.22
C ARG A 592 -3.57 -0.95 -12.22
N GLU A 593 -4.61 -0.39 -11.61
CA GLU A 593 -5.49 -1.15 -10.73
C GLU A 593 -6.20 -2.27 -11.50
N MET A 594 -6.73 -1.98 -12.70
CA MET A 594 -7.40 -2.99 -13.54
C MET A 594 -6.45 -4.08 -14.02
N GLU A 595 -5.23 -3.71 -14.45
CA GLU A 595 -4.17 -4.67 -14.78
C GLU A 595 -3.86 -5.59 -13.61
N SER A 596 -3.74 -5.02 -12.40
CA SER A 596 -3.44 -5.77 -11.18
C SER A 596 -4.58 -6.73 -10.81
N GLN A 597 -5.83 -6.26 -10.87
CA GLN A 597 -7.01 -7.10 -10.59
C GLN A 597 -7.11 -8.26 -11.58
N TRP A 598 -6.91 -8.00 -12.87
CA TRP A 598 -6.92 -9.04 -13.90
C TRP A 598 -5.82 -10.08 -13.70
N ARG A 599 -4.58 -9.62 -13.44
CA ARG A 599 -3.43 -10.50 -13.16
C ARG A 599 -3.70 -11.37 -11.93
N THR A 600 -4.27 -10.80 -10.89
CA THR A 600 -4.63 -11.53 -9.65
C THR A 600 -5.70 -12.59 -9.91
N ALA A 601 -6.71 -12.28 -10.72
CA ALA A 601 -7.75 -13.24 -11.10
C ALA A 601 -7.17 -14.42 -11.88
N LEU A 602 -6.29 -14.16 -12.85
CA LEU A 602 -5.60 -15.23 -13.60
C LEU A 602 -4.70 -16.09 -12.71
N GLN A 603 -3.90 -15.48 -11.84
CA GLN A 603 -3.02 -16.21 -10.94
C GLN A 603 -3.82 -17.08 -9.96
N THR A 604 -4.89 -16.54 -9.38
CA THR A 604 -5.78 -17.28 -8.47
C THR A 604 -6.41 -18.47 -9.18
N ALA A 605 -6.79 -18.30 -10.45
CA ALA A 605 -7.28 -19.40 -11.26
C ALA A 605 -6.17 -20.45 -11.50
N GLU A 606 -4.98 -20.08 -11.96
CA GLU A 606 -3.89 -21.03 -12.18
C GLU A 606 -3.51 -21.84 -10.93
N GLU A 607 -3.45 -21.17 -9.77
CA GLU A 607 -3.20 -21.83 -8.48
C GLU A 607 -4.33 -22.79 -8.09
N ALA A 608 -5.59 -22.43 -8.33
CA ALA A 608 -6.74 -23.30 -8.06
C ALA A 608 -6.75 -24.54 -8.98
N LEU A 609 -6.38 -24.37 -10.26
CA LEU A 609 -6.28 -25.49 -11.20
C LEU A 609 -5.17 -26.46 -10.77
N SER A 610 -3.99 -25.94 -10.43
CA SER A 610 -2.87 -26.75 -9.93
C SER A 610 -3.24 -27.52 -8.66
N LYS A 611 -3.95 -26.87 -7.72
CA LYS A 611 -4.47 -27.53 -6.51
C LYS A 611 -5.50 -28.63 -6.82
N ALA A 612 -6.39 -28.39 -7.78
CA ALA A 612 -7.39 -29.39 -8.19
C ALA A 612 -6.73 -30.60 -8.87
N GLU A 613 -5.77 -30.37 -9.76
CA GLU A 613 -5.04 -31.44 -10.47
C GLU A 613 -4.17 -32.28 -9.52
N THR A 614 -3.48 -31.64 -8.57
CA THR A 614 -2.69 -32.35 -7.55
C THR A 614 -3.57 -33.18 -6.62
N LYS A 615 -4.73 -32.66 -6.21
CA LYS A 615 -5.72 -33.42 -5.42
C LYS A 615 -6.27 -34.62 -6.19
N ALA A 616 -6.65 -34.45 -7.46
CA ALA A 616 -7.14 -35.55 -8.30
C ALA A 616 -6.08 -36.65 -8.52
N LEU A 617 -4.79 -36.28 -8.61
CA LEU A 617 -3.70 -37.25 -8.68
C LEU A 617 -3.51 -38.01 -7.35
N LEU A 618 -3.60 -37.31 -6.22
CA LEU A 618 -3.50 -37.91 -4.88
C LEU A 618 -4.61 -38.93 -4.65
N ASP A 619 -5.86 -38.60 -5.00
CA ASP A 619 -7.02 -39.49 -4.83
C ASP A 619 -6.82 -40.80 -5.63
N LYS A 620 -6.34 -40.72 -6.87
CA LYS A 620 -6.00 -41.92 -7.68
C LYS A 620 -4.90 -42.79 -7.06
N LEU A 621 -3.88 -42.19 -6.46
CA LEU A 621 -2.79 -42.94 -5.81
C LEU A 621 -3.28 -43.64 -4.53
N LEU A 622 -4.18 -43.00 -3.78
CA LEU A 622 -4.80 -43.59 -2.59
C LEU A 622 -5.70 -44.79 -2.94
N ASP A 623 -6.51 -44.69 -4.00
CA ASP A 623 -7.34 -45.82 -4.48
C ASP A 623 -6.49 -47.04 -4.90
N ALA A 624 -5.39 -46.79 -5.60
CA ALA A 624 -4.46 -47.85 -6.01
C ALA A 624 -3.77 -48.52 -4.81
N PHE A 625 -3.35 -47.74 -3.82
CA PHE A 625 -2.73 -48.24 -2.59
C PHE A 625 -3.71 -49.11 -1.78
N GLN A 626 -4.97 -48.69 -1.68
CA GLN A 626 -6.01 -49.45 -0.99
C GLN A 626 -6.24 -50.81 -1.65
N THR A 627 -6.34 -50.84 -2.98
CA THR A 627 -6.47 -52.08 -3.77
C THR A 627 -5.31 -53.04 -3.51
N HIS A 628 -4.08 -52.53 -3.40
CA HIS A 628 -2.88 -53.34 -3.15
C HIS A 628 -2.85 -53.92 -1.73
N THR A 629 -3.30 -53.15 -0.73
CA THR A 629 -3.39 -53.59 0.67
C THR A 629 -4.42 -54.70 0.86
N GLU A 630 -5.59 -54.58 0.21
CA GLU A 630 -6.64 -55.61 0.22
C GLU A 630 -6.17 -56.92 -0.44
N SER A 631 -5.41 -56.82 -1.54
CA SER A 631 -4.81 -57.98 -2.21
C SER A 631 -3.76 -58.70 -1.36
N PHE A 632 -2.96 -57.96 -0.57
CA PHE A 632 -2.00 -58.58 0.33
C PHE A 632 -2.70 -59.25 1.52
N GLY A 633 -3.71 -58.60 2.10
CA GLY A 633 -4.50 -59.17 3.21
C GLY A 633 -5.21 -60.48 2.84
N SER A 634 -5.75 -60.59 1.63
CA SER A 634 -6.36 -61.84 1.13
C SER A 634 -5.32 -62.96 0.98
N TRP A 635 -4.13 -62.66 0.46
CA TRP A 635 -3.06 -63.65 0.34
C TRP A 635 -2.53 -64.17 1.68
N ILE A 636 -2.39 -63.30 2.69
CA ILE A 636 -2.01 -63.70 4.06
C ILE A 636 -3.04 -64.70 4.62
N LYS A 637 -4.34 -64.43 4.39
CA LYS A 637 -5.41 -65.31 4.83
C LYS A 637 -5.28 -66.72 4.22
N ASP A 638 -5.00 -66.80 2.92
CA ASP A 638 -4.79 -68.09 2.25
C ASP A 638 -3.62 -68.89 2.85
N GLN A 639 -2.50 -68.22 3.20
CA GLN A 639 -1.36 -68.87 3.86
C GLN A 639 -1.72 -69.39 5.27
N SER A 640 -2.57 -68.66 6.01
CA SER A 640 -3.05 -69.08 7.33
C SER A 640 -3.93 -70.33 7.26
N GLU A 641 -4.79 -70.42 6.24
CA GLU A 641 -5.68 -71.57 6.04
C GLU A 641 -4.90 -72.84 5.66
N ILE A 642 -3.82 -72.70 4.89
CA ILE A 642 -2.88 -73.80 4.58
C ILE A 642 -2.24 -74.34 5.86
N LEU A 643 -1.75 -73.47 6.75
CA LEU A 643 -1.12 -73.88 8.00
C LEU A 643 -2.13 -74.49 9.00
N ALA A 644 -3.37 -73.99 9.02
CA ALA A 644 -4.44 -74.50 9.89
C ALA A 644 -4.94 -75.90 9.51
N SER A 645 -4.57 -76.43 8.33
CA SER A 645 -4.99 -77.75 7.84
C SER A 645 -4.28 -78.95 8.50
N LEU A 646 -3.32 -78.70 9.41
CA LEU A 646 -2.53 -79.73 10.11
C LEU A 646 -3.36 -80.50 11.16
N GLY A 647 -3.64 -81.79 10.89
CA GLY A 647 -4.43 -82.66 11.78
C GLY A 647 -3.60 -83.56 12.73
N PRO A 648 -4.16 -84.04 13.87
CA PRO A 648 -3.45 -84.89 14.82
C PRO A 648 -3.03 -86.27 14.27
N HIS A 649 -3.66 -86.75 13.19
CA HIS A 649 -3.40 -88.06 12.56
C HIS A 649 -2.51 -88.01 11.31
N MET A 650 -2.07 -86.84 10.88
CA MET A 650 -1.21 -86.67 9.70
C MET A 650 0.23 -87.14 10.03
N GLU A 651 0.90 -87.78 9.06
CA GLU A 651 2.25 -88.31 9.26
C GLU A 651 3.24 -87.16 9.55
N ALA A 652 4.25 -87.44 10.39
CA ALA A 652 5.25 -86.46 10.81
C ALA A 652 5.95 -85.76 9.63
N GLU A 653 6.21 -86.51 8.55
CA GLU A 653 6.85 -86.00 7.33
C GLU A 653 5.93 -85.04 6.55
N GLU A 654 4.63 -85.34 6.47
CA GLU A 654 3.65 -84.52 5.74
C GLU A 654 3.37 -83.21 6.49
N LYS A 655 3.36 -83.24 7.83
CA LYS A 655 3.30 -82.03 8.68
C LYS A 655 4.52 -81.13 8.50
N LEU A 656 5.71 -81.73 8.38
CA LEU A 656 6.96 -81.01 8.15
C LEU A 656 6.93 -80.31 6.79
N GLN A 657 6.52 -81.01 5.72
CA GLN A 657 6.45 -80.46 4.36
C GLN A 657 5.51 -79.25 4.24
N ILE A 658 4.33 -79.29 4.87
CA ILE A 658 3.38 -78.17 4.82
C ILE A 658 3.92 -76.95 5.58
N ALA A 659 4.50 -77.16 6.77
CA ALA A 659 5.11 -76.08 7.55
C ALA A 659 6.33 -75.47 6.85
N GLU A 660 7.19 -76.30 6.24
CA GLU A 660 8.32 -75.85 5.42
C GLU A 660 7.89 -75.12 4.15
N ALA A 661 6.78 -75.53 3.52
CA ALA A 661 6.22 -74.83 2.36
C ALA A 661 5.74 -73.41 2.72
N VAL A 662 5.07 -73.24 3.86
CA VAL A 662 4.69 -71.91 4.37
C VAL A 662 5.92 -71.08 4.74
N LEU A 663 6.97 -71.68 5.33
CA LEU A 663 8.23 -70.98 5.60
C LEU A 663 9.01 -70.61 4.33
N SER A 664 8.88 -71.40 3.27
CA SER A 664 9.51 -71.11 1.98
C SER A 664 8.89 -69.91 1.25
N SER A 665 7.65 -69.52 1.61
CA SER A 665 6.98 -68.33 1.06
C SER A 665 7.37 -67.02 1.78
N ARG A 666 8.19 -67.10 2.84
CA ARG A 666 8.73 -65.95 3.62
C ARG A 666 9.25 -64.78 2.77
N PRO A 667 10.16 -64.99 1.78
CA PRO A 667 10.69 -63.88 0.98
C PRO A 667 9.63 -63.18 0.11
N HIS A 668 8.59 -63.90 -0.32
CA HIS A 668 7.52 -63.33 -1.14
C HIS A 668 6.60 -62.43 -0.34
N GLY A 669 6.23 -62.83 0.89
CA GLY A 669 5.46 -61.99 1.80
C GLY A 669 6.22 -60.73 2.24
N GLU A 670 7.52 -60.86 2.51
CA GLU A 670 8.36 -59.71 2.90
C GLU A 670 8.51 -58.69 1.76
N THR A 671 8.65 -59.15 0.52
CA THR A 671 8.72 -58.27 -0.67
C THR A 671 7.43 -57.46 -0.83
N ARG A 672 6.26 -58.10 -0.70
CA ARG A 672 4.96 -57.40 -0.78
C ARG A 672 4.77 -56.37 0.34
N LEU A 673 5.26 -56.67 1.54
CA LEU A 673 5.21 -55.76 2.67
C LEU A 673 6.14 -54.54 2.48
N GLN A 674 7.32 -54.76 1.90
CA GLN A 674 8.24 -53.69 1.52
C GLN A 674 7.68 -52.80 0.39
N ASP A 675 7.04 -53.40 -0.62
CA ASP A 675 6.39 -52.66 -1.72
C ASP A 675 5.26 -51.76 -1.21
N LEU A 676 4.42 -52.26 -0.29
CA LEU A 676 3.38 -51.47 0.37
C LEU A 676 3.97 -50.30 1.17
N ARG A 677 5.06 -50.53 1.91
CA ARG A 677 5.77 -49.45 2.65
C ARG A 677 6.36 -48.40 1.70
N GLN A 678 6.97 -48.82 0.59
CA GLN A 678 7.56 -47.91 -0.38
C GLN A 678 6.51 -47.07 -1.11
N GLN A 679 5.38 -47.66 -1.49
CA GLN A 679 4.25 -46.94 -2.09
C GLN A 679 3.67 -45.91 -1.12
N TRP A 680 3.50 -46.28 0.16
CA TRP A 680 3.05 -45.34 1.19
C TRP A 680 4.04 -44.17 1.40
N GLN A 681 5.34 -44.46 1.39
CA GLN A 681 6.38 -43.44 1.54
C GLN A 681 6.37 -42.44 0.37
N SER A 682 6.18 -42.91 -0.86
CA SER A 682 6.03 -42.06 -2.05
C SER A 682 4.77 -41.18 -1.99
N ILE A 683 3.66 -41.69 -1.46
CA ILE A 683 2.42 -40.92 -1.25
C ILE A 683 2.60 -39.87 -0.15
N CYS A 684 3.42 -40.14 0.89
CA CYS A 684 3.69 -39.19 1.97
C CYS A 684 4.60 -38.02 1.56
N GLU A 685 5.55 -38.25 0.65
CA GLU A 685 6.47 -37.22 0.14
C GLU A 685 5.74 -36.18 -0.74
N ASN A 686 4.65 -36.57 -1.40
CA ASN A 686 3.75 -35.68 -2.12
C ASN A 686 2.74 -35.06 -1.13
N GLN A 687 3.05 -33.87 -0.61
CA GLN A 687 2.28 -33.16 0.42
C GLN A 687 0.76 -33.10 0.11
N GLY A 688 -0.09 -33.60 1.00
CA GLY A 688 -1.55 -33.38 0.90
C GLY A 688 -2.50 -34.33 1.63
N SER A 689 -2.07 -35.48 2.16
CA SER A 689 -3.03 -36.39 2.84
C SER A 689 -3.38 -35.94 4.26
N ASP A 690 -4.68 -35.90 4.54
CA ASP A 690 -5.34 -35.63 5.83
C ASP A 690 -4.74 -36.51 6.96
N SER A 691 -4.52 -35.94 8.15
CA SER A 691 -3.85 -36.64 9.26
C SER A 691 -4.58 -37.90 9.69
N ASN A 692 -5.91 -37.90 9.55
CA ASN A 692 -6.74 -39.07 9.85
C ASN A 692 -6.55 -40.20 8.83
N LYS A 693 -6.57 -39.89 7.52
CA LYS A 693 -6.33 -40.88 6.46
C LYS A 693 -4.92 -41.48 6.55
N ARG A 694 -3.91 -40.70 6.95
CA ARG A 694 -2.55 -41.21 7.21
C ARG A 694 -2.53 -42.25 8.31
N LYS A 695 -3.29 -42.02 9.37
CA LYS A 695 -3.35 -42.93 10.52
C LYS A 695 -4.05 -44.24 10.13
N GLU A 696 -5.18 -44.16 9.44
CA GLU A 696 -5.93 -45.33 8.96
C GLU A 696 -5.07 -46.25 8.07
N ILE A 697 -4.30 -45.67 7.15
CA ILE A 697 -3.41 -46.42 6.25
C ILE A 697 -2.23 -47.05 7.00
N CYS A 698 -1.57 -46.30 7.91
CA CYS A 698 -0.51 -46.85 8.75
C CYS A 698 -1.01 -48.01 9.63
N ASP A 699 -2.24 -47.89 10.16
CA ASP A 699 -2.87 -48.94 10.95
C ASP A 699 -3.17 -50.18 10.10
N ALA A 700 -3.57 -50.03 8.84
CA ALA A 700 -3.78 -51.14 7.90
C ALA A 700 -2.49 -51.89 7.54
N ILE A 701 -1.38 -51.16 7.26
CA ILE A 701 -0.06 -51.78 6.99
C ILE A 701 0.42 -52.55 8.22
N ARG A 702 0.33 -51.95 9.41
CA ARG A 702 0.74 -52.57 10.67
C ARG A 702 -0.09 -53.82 10.97
N HIS A 703 -1.39 -53.77 10.73
CA HIS A 703 -2.25 -54.95 10.87
C HIS A 703 -1.84 -56.09 9.92
N ALA A 704 -1.56 -55.81 8.65
CA ALA A 704 -1.09 -56.82 7.70
C ALA A 704 0.27 -57.43 8.10
N GLU A 705 1.18 -56.62 8.63
CA GLU A 705 2.47 -57.06 9.16
C GLU A 705 2.34 -57.99 10.36
N GLU A 706 1.52 -57.61 11.34
CA GLU A 706 1.26 -58.41 12.53
C GLU A 706 0.67 -59.78 12.16
N GLN A 707 -0.28 -59.83 11.21
CA GLN A 707 -0.86 -61.09 10.74
C GLN A 707 0.17 -61.99 10.04
N TRP A 708 1.05 -61.42 9.22
CA TRP A 708 2.11 -62.18 8.55
C TRP A 708 3.13 -62.78 9.52
N GLN A 709 3.57 -61.99 10.52
CA GLN A 709 4.51 -62.45 11.54
C GLN A 709 3.94 -63.61 12.37
N ASN A 710 2.66 -63.56 12.72
CA ASN A 710 1.99 -64.62 13.48
C ASN A 710 2.00 -65.96 12.72
N ILE A 711 1.73 -65.95 11.42
CA ILE A 711 1.74 -67.17 10.58
C ILE A 711 3.14 -67.77 10.50
N MET A 712 4.18 -66.94 10.34
CA MET A 712 5.57 -67.41 10.31
C MET A 712 5.98 -68.09 11.62
N GLN A 713 5.64 -67.50 12.77
CA GLN A 713 5.94 -68.11 14.08
C GLN A 713 5.23 -69.44 14.29
N ALA A 714 3.96 -69.54 13.87
CA ALA A 714 3.19 -70.77 13.99
C ALA A 714 3.79 -71.92 13.13
N ALA A 715 4.33 -71.60 11.94
CA ALA A 715 4.99 -72.57 11.08
C ALA A 715 6.33 -73.05 11.68
N GLU A 716 7.13 -72.15 12.26
CA GLU A 716 8.40 -72.49 12.95
C GLU A 716 8.17 -73.43 14.14
N LEU A 717 7.18 -73.14 14.99
CA LEU A 717 6.84 -73.97 16.16
C LEU A 717 6.40 -75.39 15.78
N THR A 718 5.71 -75.54 14.64
CA THR A 718 5.24 -76.84 14.17
C THR A 718 6.40 -77.75 13.77
N VAL A 719 7.42 -77.20 13.10
CA VAL A 719 8.64 -77.94 12.70
C VAL A 719 9.40 -78.45 13.94
N GLU A 720 9.53 -77.63 14.98
CA GLU A 720 10.26 -78.00 16.20
C GLU A 720 9.58 -79.14 16.99
N GLN A 721 8.24 -79.13 17.06
CA GLN A 721 7.48 -80.19 17.72
C GLN A 721 7.66 -81.56 17.03
N VAL A 722 7.63 -81.59 15.70
CA VAL A 722 7.79 -82.83 14.91
C VAL A 722 9.18 -83.46 15.11
N ALA A 723 10.24 -82.65 15.21
CA ALA A 723 11.60 -83.13 15.42
C ALA A 723 11.80 -83.82 16.79
N SER A 724 11.17 -83.30 17.84
CA SER A 724 11.28 -83.86 19.20
C SER A 724 10.66 -85.26 19.34
N GLN A 725 9.58 -85.53 18.60
CA GLN A 725 8.86 -86.81 18.63
C GLN A 725 9.63 -87.93 17.92
N ALA A 726 10.44 -87.61 16.90
CA ALA A 726 11.25 -88.59 16.17
C ALA A 726 12.47 -89.11 16.97
N ALA A 727 12.96 -88.35 17.95
CA ALA A 727 14.14 -88.71 18.74
C ALA A 727 13.86 -89.83 19.76
N SER A 728 12.70 -89.79 20.43
CA SER A 728 12.31 -90.77 21.46
C SER A 728 12.04 -92.17 20.89
N GLU A 729 11.60 -92.28 19.64
CA GLU A 729 11.34 -93.57 18.97
C GLU A 729 12.62 -94.37 18.73
N ARG A 730 13.76 -93.71 18.45
CA ARG A 730 15.04 -94.38 18.17
C ARG A 730 15.64 -95.05 19.40
N GLU A 731 15.49 -94.44 20.58
CA GLU A 731 16.06 -94.98 21.83
C GLU A 731 15.34 -96.26 22.28
N PHE A 732 14.02 -96.35 22.07
CA PHE A 732 13.22 -97.52 22.42
C PHE A 732 13.65 -98.79 21.67
N GLU A 733 14.02 -98.68 20.39
CA GLU A 733 14.48 -99.84 19.62
C GLU A 733 15.88 -100.34 20.00
N ALA A 734 16.76 -99.46 20.50
CA ALA A 734 18.06 -99.89 21.00
C ALA A 734 17.94 -100.85 22.20
N PHE A 735 17.00 -100.59 23.11
CA PHE A 735 16.73 -101.43 24.27
C PHE A 735 16.21 -102.83 23.89
N LYS A 736 15.26 -102.91 22.95
CA LYS A 736 14.71 -104.20 22.48
C LYS A 736 15.80 -105.13 21.92
N ASN A 737 16.83 -104.56 21.31
CA ASN A 737 17.95 -105.34 20.78
C ASN A 737 18.87 -105.89 21.88
N LEU A 738 19.05 -105.15 22.99
CA LEU A 738 19.88 -105.60 24.12
C LEU A 738 19.28 -106.81 24.85
N ASP A 739 17.97 -106.80 25.12
CA ASP A 739 17.26 -107.91 25.79
C ASP A 739 17.32 -109.22 24.98
N LYS A 740 17.08 -109.14 23.67
CA LYS A 740 17.18 -110.28 22.76
C LYS A 740 18.57 -110.93 22.79
N SER A 741 19.62 -110.12 22.86
CA SER A 741 21.00 -110.60 22.93
C SER A 741 21.24 -111.40 24.22
N PHE A 742 20.81 -110.88 25.38
CA PHE A 742 21.03 -111.56 26.66
C PHE A 742 20.25 -112.87 26.80
N GLN A 743 18.98 -112.91 26.38
CA GLN A 743 18.19 -114.15 26.38
C GLN A 743 18.82 -115.26 25.52
N SER A 744 19.43 -114.90 24.38
CA SER A 744 20.11 -115.86 23.51
C SER A 744 21.32 -116.52 24.20
N TRP A 745 22.06 -115.76 25.01
CA TRP A 745 23.20 -116.25 25.78
C TRP A 745 22.77 -117.20 26.91
N ILE A 746 21.69 -116.88 27.64
CA ILE A 746 21.14 -117.76 28.69
C ILE A 746 20.75 -119.14 28.11
N LYS A 747 20.12 -119.15 26.92
CA LYS A 747 19.72 -120.38 26.23
C LYS A 747 20.91 -121.29 25.94
N LYS A 748 22.08 -120.72 25.60
CA LYS A 748 23.32 -121.46 25.33
C LYS A 748 23.87 -122.14 26.58
N GLN A 749 23.84 -121.49 27.74
CA GLN A 749 24.30 -122.10 28.99
C GLN A 749 23.38 -123.25 29.42
N ARG A 750 22.06 -123.11 29.22
CA ARG A 750 21.09 -124.19 29.48
C ARG A 750 21.34 -125.44 28.62
N GLN A 751 21.67 -125.25 27.34
CA GLN A 751 21.96 -126.37 26.42
C GLN A 751 23.17 -127.20 26.86
N LYS A 752 24.21 -126.57 27.41
CA LYS A 752 25.39 -127.28 27.93
C LYS A 752 25.03 -128.26 29.05
N LEU A 753 24.09 -127.89 29.93
CA LEU A 753 23.63 -128.76 31.03
C LEU A 753 22.74 -129.92 30.55
N LEU A 754 21.93 -129.70 29.52
CA LEU A 754 21.07 -130.74 28.94
C LEU A 754 21.86 -131.82 28.19
N GLY A 755 23.11 -131.55 27.80
CA GLY A 755 23.98 -132.48 27.08
C GLY A 755 24.66 -133.56 27.93
N LEU A 756 24.42 -133.60 29.25
CA LEU A 756 25.06 -134.55 30.18
C LEU A 756 24.39 -135.94 30.11
N GLY A 757 24.94 -136.85 29.30
CA GLY A 757 24.43 -138.22 29.12
C GLY A 757 25.13 -139.27 29.99
N GLY A 758 24.42 -140.36 30.34
CA GLY A 758 24.94 -141.45 31.18
C GLY A 758 26.09 -142.29 30.59
N HIS A 759 26.48 -142.04 29.34
CA HIS A 759 27.62 -142.66 28.66
C HIS A 759 28.94 -141.88 28.85
N MET A 760 28.87 -140.68 29.42
CA MET A 760 30.01 -139.77 29.57
C MET A 760 30.79 -140.11 30.84
N GLN A 761 32.12 -140.21 30.74
CA GLN A 761 32.99 -140.52 31.87
C GLN A 761 32.91 -139.42 32.94
N PHE A 762 33.16 -139.77 34.20
CA PHE A 762 32.97 -138.87 35.35
C PHE A 762 33.69 -137.51 35.18
N GLU A 763 34.99 -137.52 34.82
CA GLU A 763 35.77 -136.30 34.60
C GLU A 763 35.16 -135.33 33.58
N GLU A 764 34.61 -135.84 32.47
CA GLU A 764 34.01 -135.00 31.43
C GLU A 764 32.65 -134.40 31.86
N ARG A 765 31.83 -135.18 32.57
CA ARG A 765 30.58 -134.69 33.18
C ARG A 765 30.89 -133.60 34.21
N TRP A 766 31.90 -133.82 35.04
CA TRP A 766 32.31 -132.89 36.09
C TRP A 766 32.82 -131.56 35.51
N GLN A 767 33.69 -131.59 34.50
CA GLN A 767 34.21 -130.37 33.87
C GLN A 767 33.11 -129.53 33.19
N THR A 768 32.15 -130.18 32.53
CA THR A 768 31.05 -129.48 31.85
C THR A 768 30.12 -128.78 32.83
N VAL A 769 29.79 -129.43 33.96
CA VAL A 769 28.98 -128.84 35.02
C VAL A 769 29.72 -127.66 35.68
N GLN A 770 31.00 -127.83 35.99
CA GLN A 770 31.84 -126.77 36.56
C GLN A 770 32.02 -125.57 35.63
N ALA A 771 32.10 -125.78 34.31
CA ALA A 771 32.16 -124.70 33.32
C ALA A 771 30.87 -123.84 33.28
N VAL A 772 29.70 -124.43 33.56
CA VAL A 772 28.46 -123.67 33.64
C VAL A 772 28.36 -122.92 34.97
N ILE A 773 28.76 -123.54 36.09
CA ILE A 773 28.76 -122.90 37.41
C ILE A 773 29.74 -121.70 37.45
N SER A 774 30.92 -121.84 36.84
CA SER A 774 31.91 -120.75 36.75
C SER A 774 31.49 -119.58 35.85
N SER A 775 30.46 -119.75 34.98
CA SER A 775 29.89 -118.67 34.17
C SER A 775 28.90 -117.75 34.91
N LYS A 776 28.65 -118.01 36.20
CA LYS A 776 27.74 -117.23 37.05
C LYS A 776 27.96 -115.70 37.01
N PRO A 777 29.19 -115.17 37.23
CA PRO A 777 29.41 -113.72 37.27
C PRO A 777 29.18 -113.01 35.92
N GLU A 778 29.41 -113.68 34.78
CA GLU A 778 29.15 -113.10 33.45
C GLU A 778 27.64 -112.87 33.24
N GLY A 779 26.80 -113.80 33.71
CA GLY A 779 25.34 -113.64 33.62
C GLY A 779 24.78 -112.57 34.55
N GLU A 780 25.37 -112.39 35.74
CA GLU A 780 24.97 -111.31 36.66
C GLU A 780 25.33 -109.92 36.11
N SER A 781 26.46 -109.77 35.41
CA SER A 781 26.85 -108.50 34.75
C SER A 781 25.89 -108.11 33.62
N LYS A 782 25.55 -109.04 32.72
CA LYS A 782 24.65 -108.75 31.59
C LYS A 782 23.25 -108.39 32.04
N LEU A 783 22.82 -108.93 33.18
CA LEU A 783 21.55 -108.58 33.79
C LEU A 783 21.51 -107.16 34.36
N LEU A 784 22.64 -106.69 34.90
CA LEU A 784 22.77 -105.33 35.43
C LEU A 784 22.72 -104.27 34.32
N ASP A 785 23.39 -104.52 33.19
CA ASP A 785 23.38 -103.62 32.03
C ASP A 785 21.96 -103.41 31.47
N LEU A 786 21.17 -104.49 31.41
CA LEU A 786 19.76 -104.46 30.98
C LEU A 786 18.90 -103.57 31.90
N LYS A 787 19.15 -103.60 33.21
CA LYS A 787 18.44 -102.77 34.20
C LYS A 787 18.85 -101.30 34.14
N MET A 788 20.11 -100.98 33.88
CA MET A 788 20.57 -99.60 33.76
C MET A 788 19.95 -98.87 32.56
N GLN A 789 19.85 -99.52 31.39
CA GLN A 789 19.22 -98.88 30.21
C GLN A 789 17.73 -98.63 30.41
N THR A 790 17.03 -99.52 31.13
CA THR A 790 15.62 -99.36 31.50
C THR A 790 15.39 -98.07 32.29
N ALA A 791 16.23 -97.76 33.28
CA ALA A 791 16.09 -96.58 34.13
C ALA A 791 16.29 -95.24 33.38
N GLY A 792 17.05 -95.25 32.27
CA GLY A 792 17.21 -94.08 31.40
C GLY A 792 16.01 -93.85 30.48
N LEU A 793 15.53 -94.91 29.83
CA LEU A 793 14.43 -94.89 28.86
C LEU A 793 13.06 -94.55 29.49
N CYS A 794 12.80 -95.00 30.72
CA CYS A 794 11.51 -94.77 31.37
C CYS A 794 11.20 -93.28 31.69
N LYS A 795 12.18 -92.36 31.61
CA LYS A 795 11.97 -90.92 31.87
C LYS A 795 11.29 -90.17 30.71
N HIS A 796 11.42 -90.68 29.50
CA HIS A 796 11.06 -89.96 28.26
C HIS A 796 10.03 -90.70 27.39
N LEU A 797 9.56 -91.87 27.85
CA LEU A 797 8.56 -92.69 27.18
C LEU A 797 7.16 -92.47 27.75
N GLU A 798 6.14 -92.63 26.89
CA GLU A 798 4.74 -92.68 27.31
C GLU A 798 4.48 -93.88 28.24
N LYS A 799 3.55 -93.71 29.20
CA LYS A 799 3.24 -94.69 30.26
C LYS A 799 3.00 -96.12 29.77
N SER A 800 2.39 -96.29 28.59
CA SER A 800 2.12 -97.61 28.00
C SER A 800 3.40 -98.34 27.57
N ARG A 801 4.37 -97.61 27.01
CA ARG A 801 5.67 -98.16 26.58
C ARG A 801 6.60 -98.43 27.76
N THR A 802 6.49 -97.66 28.85
CA THR A 802 7.24 -97.89 30.09
C THR A 802 6.95 -99.28 30.67
N ALA A 803 5.68 -99.70 30.66
CA ALA A 803 5.26 -101.01 31.17
C ALA A 803 5.81 -102.18 30.34
N GLU A 804 5.98 -102.00 29.03
CA GLU A 804 6.52 -103.03 28.12
C GLU A 804 8.00 -103.33 28.42
N VAL A 805 8.80 -102.28 28.72
CA VAL A 805 10.23 -102.38 29.03
C VAL A 805 10.47 -103.14 30.35
N GLU A 806 9.71 -102.82 31.40
CA GLU A 806 9.83 -103.47 32.72
C GLU A 806 9.49 -104.98 32.67
N GLN A 807 8.50 -105.36 31.87
CA GLN A 807 8.08 -106.76 31.73
C GLN A 807 9.14 -107.64 31.07
N LEU A 808 9.88 -107.11 30.07
CA LEU A 808 10.94 -107.85 29.38
C LEU A 808 12.12 -108.17 30.30
N VAL A 809 12.55 -107.20 31.11
CA VAL A 809 13.65 -107.38 32.08
C VAL A 809 13.34 -108.47 33.10
N ALA A 810 12.13 -108.46 33.69
CA ALA A 810 11.72 -109.43 34.70
C ALA A 810 11.72 -110.88 34.17
N ARG A 811 11.35 -111.06 32.90
CA ARG A 811 11.35 -112.39 32.25
C ARG A 811 12.78 -112.93 32.08
N THR A 812 13.72 -112.08 31.69
CA THR A 812 15.11 -112.47 31.46
C THR A 812 15.82 -112.86 32.77
N GLU A 813 15.50 -112.22 33.89
CA GLU A 813 15.99 -112.62 35.24
C GLU A 813 15.60 -114.05 35.62
N GLN A 814 14.33 -114.40 35.45
CA GLN A 814 13.83 -115.73 35.83
C GLN A 814 14.50 -116.85 35.04
N LEU A 815 14.76 -116.64 33.74
CA LEU A 815 15.41 -117.62 32.88
C LEU A 815 16.84 -117.95 33.34
N TRP A 816 17.59 -116.95 33.79
CA TRP A 816 18.96 -117.15 34.27
C TRP A 816 19.02 -117.95 35.57
N GLY A 817 18.12 -117.63 36.53
CA GLY A 817 18.05 -118.34 37.81
C GLY A 817 17.83 -119.86 37.66
N ALA A 818 16.98 -120.27 36.71
CA ALA A 818 16.68 -121.69 36.46
C ALA A 818 17.90 -122.50 35.95
N VAL A 819 18.79 -121.87 35.18
CA VAL A 819 19.99 -122.54 34.63
C VAL A 819 20.98 -122.88 35.76
N LEU A 820 21.20 -121.96 36.71
CA LEU A 820 22.11 -122.17 37.84
C LEU A 820 21.66 -123.30 38.78
N GLN A 821 20.35 -123.44 38.99
CA GLN A 821 19.81 -124.52 39.83
C GLN A 821 20.00 -125.90 39.19
N THR A 822 19.84 -126.00 37.87
CA THR A 822 20.02 -127.24 37.11
C THR A 822 21.48 -127.73 37.17
N ALA A 823 22.46 -126.80 37.13
CA ALA A 823 23.87 -127.14 37.18
C ALA A 823 24.27 -127.83 38.50
N ARG A 824 23.79 -127.31 39.64
CA ARG A 824 24.09 -127.86 40.98
C ARG A 824 23.60 -129.29 41.18
N GLN A 825 22.44 -129.64 40.62
CA GLN A 825 21.89 -130.99 40.76
C GLN A 825 22.69 -132.03 39.96
N ALA A 826 23.22 -131.65 38.79
CA ALA A 826 24.04 -132.53 37.95
C ALA A 826 25.42 -132.83 38.57
N GLU A 827 25.96 -131.90 39.35
CA GLU A 827 27.22 -132.02 40.07
C GLU A 827 27.17 -133.17 41.11
N LEU A 828 26.16 -133.15 41.97
CA LEU A 828 25.98 -134.12 43.05
C LEU A 828 25.83 -135.55 42.54
N ARG A 829 25.06 -135.72 41.46
CA ARG A 829 24.77 -137.04 40.88
C ARG A 829 26.01 -137.71 40.31
N SER A 830 26.96 -136.93 39.78
CA SER A 830 28.18 -137.46 39.20
C SER A 830 29.13 -138.04 40.27
N LEU A 831 29.20 -137.42 41.45
CA LEU A 831 30.06 -137.89 42.55
C LEU A 831 29.61 -139.25 43.12
N LEU A 832 28.30 -139.51 43.16
CA LEU A 832 27.74 -140.74 43.72
C LEU A 832 28.06 -141.98 42.86
N ASP A 833 27.95 -141.86 41.54
CA ASP A 833 28.23 -142.94 40.60
C ASP A 833 29.68 -143.45 40.73
N ASP A 834 30.64 -142.54 40.93
CA ASP A 834 32.07 -142.85 41.01
C ASP A 834 32.43 -143.70 42.24
N PHE A 835 31.85 -143.39 43.39
CA PHE A 835 32.11 -144.13 44.63
C PHE A 835 31.59 -145.58 44.58
N ASP A 836 30.38 -145.80 44.09
CA ASP A 836 29.79 -147.14 43.99
C ASP A 836 30.61 -148.06 43.07
N CYS A 837 31.11 -147.51 41.96
CA CYS A 837 31.96 -148.26 41.03
C CYS A 837 33.28 -148.72 41.68
N GLN A 838 33.95 -147.84 42.46
CA GLN A 838 35.21 -148.18 43.12
C GLN A 838 35.05 -149.18 44.26
N SER A 839 33.91 -149.12 44.97
CA SER A 839 33.61 -150.02 46.09
C SER A 839 33.54 -151.47 45.61
N LYS A 840 32.75 -151.71 44.54
CA LYS A 840 32.60 -153.04 43.93
C LYS A 840 33.92 -153.61 43.41
N ASN A 841 34.76 -152.77 42.80
CA ASN A 841 36.07 -153.19 42.30
C ASN A 841 36.98 -153.71 43.43
N THR A 842 37.08 -152.93 44.51
CA THR A 842 37.92 -153.26 45.68
C THR A 842 37.45 -154.54 46.38
N GLU A 843 36.14 -154.78 46.46
CA GLU A 843 35.56 -155.98 47.07
C GLU A 843 35.95 -157.25 46.32
N SER A 844 35.81 -157.21 44.99
CA SER A 844 36.11 -158.36 44.15
C SER A 844 37.57 -158.79 44.28
N TRP A 845 38.48 -157.82 44.42
CA TRP A 845 39.91 -158.05 44.54
C TRP A 845 40.28 -158.70 45.88
N ILE A 846 39.71 -158.25 46.99
CA ILE A 846 39.96 -158.84 48.33
C ILE A 846 39.45 -160.28 48.39
N ARG A 847 38.27 -160.54 47.79
CA ARG A 847 37.68 -161.88 47.75
C ARG A 847 38.54 -162.89 47.00
N GLU A 848 39.15 -162.49 45.89
CA GLU A 848 40.07 -163.33 45.12
C GLU A 848 41.29 -163.75 45.96
N LYS A 849 41.87 -162.81 46.73
CA LYS A 849 43.01 -163.10 47.62
C LYS A 849 42.64 -164.05 48.75
N HIS A 850 41.45 -163.91 49.34
CA HIS A 850 40.97 -164.82 50.38
C HIS A 850 40.78 -166.26 49.87
N GLN A 851 40.23 -166.44 48.67
CA GLN A 851 40.05 -167.77 48.06
C GLN A 851 41.39 -168.47 47.77
N LYS A 852 42.38 -167.74 47.25
CA LYS A 852 43.72 -168.29 47.02
C LYS A 852 44.34 -168.82 48.31
N LEU A 853 44.14 -168.13 49.43
CA LEU A 853 44.70 -168.54 50.72
C LEU A 853 44.11 -169.87 51.25
N GLN A 854 42.81 -170.10 51.08
CA GLN A 854 42.16 -171.30 51.61
C GLN A 854 42.49 -172.58 50.83
N SER A 855 43.04 -172.45 49.61
CA SER A 855 43.30 -173.59 48.72
C SER A 855 44.46 -174.50 49.14
N VAL A 856 45.26 -174.13 50.16
CA VAL A 856 46.47 -174.85 50.60
C VAL A 856 46.26 -175.47 52.00
N GLY A 857 46.08 -176.80 52.07
CA GLY A 857 45.76 -177.57 53.30
C GLY A 857 46.88 -178.54 53.76
N SER A 858 46.68 -179.28 54.86
CA SER A 858 47.72 -180.12 55.49
C SER A 858 48.31 -181.25 54.62
N HIS A 859 47.67 -181.57 53.50
CA HIS A 859 48.13 -182.56 52.51
C HIS A 859 49.10 -181.98 51.46
N THR A 860 49.20 -180.65 51.38
CA THR A 860 50.05 -179.95 50.42
C THR A 860 51.46 -179.82 51.00
N PRO A 861 52.52 -180.08 50.20
CA PRO A 861 53.88 -179.98 50.67
C PRO A 861 54.12 -178.63 51.35
N PRO A 862 54.75 -178.61 52.53
CA PRO A 862 54.85 -177.39 53.31
C PRO A 862 55.63 -176.27 52.55
N GLN A 863 56.50 -176.60 51.60
CA GLN A 863 57.12 -175.60 50.71
C GLN A 863 56.08 -174.80 49.90
N GLU A 864 55.07 -175.44 49.32
CA GLU A 864 54.04 -174.75 48.51
C GLU A 864 53.05 -173.94 49.35
N ARG A 865 52.71 -174.42 50.56
CA ARG A 865 51.88 -173.66 51.52
C ARG A 865 52.56 -172.37 51.94
N CYS A 866 53.85 -172.45 52.26
CA CYS A 866 54.65 -171.30 52.66
C CYS A 866 54.73 -170.27 51.52
N HIS A 867 55.01 -170.70 50.29
CA HIS A 867 55.08 -169.79 49.13
C HIS A 867 53.74 -169.07 48.82
N THR A 868 52.61 -169.78 48.90
CA THR A 868 51.30 -169.18 48.61
C THR A 868 50.91 -168.13 49.65
N ALA A 869 51.16 -168.42 50.93
CA ALA A 869 50.96 -167.46 52.00
C ALA A 869 51.87 -166.23 51.87
N GLN A 870 53.15 -166.42 51.54
CA GLN A 870 54.09 -165.33 51.28
C GLN A 870 53.70 -164.45 50.08
N ALA A 871 53.11 -165.05 49.02
CA ALA A 871 52.60 -164.32 47.87
C ALA A 871 51.39 -163.43 48.20
N ILE A 872 50.56 -163.82 49.17
CA ILE A 872 49.42 -163.01 49.63
C ILE A 872 49.92 -161.89 50.56
N LEU A 873 50.85 -162.19 51.47
CA LEU A 873 51.41 -161.20 52.39
C LEU A 873 52.23 -160.12 51.68
N SER A 874 52.97 -160.49 50.63
CA SER A 874 53.67 -159.52 49.79
C SER A 874 52.72 -158.59 49.02
N SER A 875 51.43 -158.94 48.85
CA SER A 875 50.40 -158.07 48.26
C SER A 875 49.73 -157.07 49.23
N ARG A 876 50.19 -157.01 50.49
CA ARG A 876 49.71 -156.06 51.52
C ARG A 876 49.67 -154.58 51.09
N PRO A 877 50.72 -154.01 50.47
CA PRO A 877 50.73 -152.58 50.11
C PRO A 877 49.63 -152.22 49.11
N GLU A 878 49.32 -153.12 48.18
CA GLU A 878 48.33 -152.89 47.13
C GLU A 878 46.89 -152.94 47.67
N GLY A 879 46.61 -153.86 48.59
CA GLY A 879 45.31 -153.91 49.26
C GLY A 879 45.07 -152.70 50.17
N ASP A 880 46.09 -152.29 50.95
CA ASP A 880 45.99 -151.12 51.82
C ASP A 880 45.76 -149.83 51.00
N PHE A 881 46.35 -149.71 49.81
CA PHE A 881 46.10 -148.60 48.88
C PHE A 881 44.66 -148.60 48.35
N LYS A 882 44.15 -149.74 47.87
CA LYS A 882 42.79 -149.83 47.30
C LYS A 882 41.73 -149.45 48.34
N VAL A 883 41.88 -149.93 49.58
CA VAL A 883 40.94 -149.64 50.65
C VAL A 883 41.04 -148.20 51.16
N ASN A 884 42.25 -147.63 51.25
CA ASN A 884 42.43 -146.20 51.58
C ASN A 884 41.86 -145.27 50.50
N ASN A 885 41.98 -145.62 49.21
CA ASN A 885 41.41 -144.83 48.10
C ASN A 885 39.89 -144.77 48.22
N LEU A 886 39.27 -145.92 48.51
CA LEU A 886 37.84 -146.01 48.75
C LEU A 886 37.40 -145.13 49.93
N ARG A 887 38.16 -145.14 51.04
CA ARG A 887 37.89 -144.27 52.20
C ARG A 887 37.89 -142.78 51.84
N ARG A 888 38.85 -142.33 51.04
CA ARG A 888 38.97 -140.91 50.65
C ARG A 888 37.80 -140.47 49.75
N ARG A 889 37.41 -141.29 48.78
CA ARG A 889 36.24 -140.99 47.92
C ARG A 889 34.93 -140.99 48.72
N GLY A 890 34.81 -141.89 49.70
CA GLY A 890 33.68 -141.89 50.63
C GLY A 890 33.57 -140.63 51.46
N GLN A 891 34.70 -140.03 51.87
CA GLN A 891 34.71 -138.77 52.61
C GLN A 891 34.20 -137.58 51.77
N THR A 892 34.59 -137.49 50.50
CA THR A 892 34.13 -136.41 49.60
C THR A 892 32.61 -136.43 49.39
N LEU A 893 31.99 -137.61 49.34
CA LEU A 893 30.52 -137.69 49.26
C LEU A 893 29.82 -137.25 50.55
N CYS A 894 30.38 -137.57 51.71
CA CYS A 894 29.83 -137.14 53.00
C CYS A 894 29.82 -135.61 53.16
N ASP A 895 30.73 -134.88 52.52
CA ASP A 895 30.76 -133.41 52.56
C ASP A 895 29.65 -132.76 51.70
N HIS A 896 29.05 -133.53 50.78
CA HIS A 896 27.99 -133.09 49.87
C HIS A 896 26.60 -133.69 50.16
N GLN A 897 26.45 -134.58 51.17
CA GLN A 897 25.23 -135.37 51.46
C GLN A 897 24.78 -135.36 52.93
N ASP A 898 23.53 -135.76 53.18
CA ASP A 898 22.90 -135.89 54.49
C ASP A 898 23.29 -137.19 55.25
N ALA A 899 23.27 -137.14 56.58
CA ALA A 899 23.94 -138.07 57.52
C ALA A 899 23.58 -139.57 57.40
N ASP A 900 22.49 -139.94 56.74
CA ASP A 900 22.00 -141.33 56.70
C ASP A 900 22.58 -142.14 55.52
N GLU A 901 22.82 -141.51 54.35
CA GLU A 901 23.55 -142.17 53.25
C GLU A 901 25.06 -142.19 53.48
N GLY A 902 25.61 -141.14 54.11
CA GLY A 902 27.02 -141.11 54.53
C GLY A 902 27.39 -142.25 55.49
N ARG A 903 26.45 -142.67 56.35
CA ARG A 903 26.63 -143.87 57.19
C ARG A 903 26.78 -145.14 56.37
N LYS A 904 26.00 -145.33 55.30
CA LYS A 904 26.12 -146.51 54.42
C LYS A 904 27.46 -146.52 53.69
N VAL A 905 27.86 -145.39 53.12
CA VAL A 905 29.17 -145.19 52.46
C VAL A 905 30.32 -145.55 53.41
N GLN A 906 30.30 -145.07 54.65
CA GLN A 906 31.31 -145.39 55.66
C GLN A 906 31.28 -146.85 56.14
N GLN A 907 30.09 -147.45 56.25
CA GLN A 907 29.94 -148.85 56.65
C GLN A 907 30.60 -149.79 55.62
N THR A 908 30.37 -149.53 54.33
CA THR A 908 30.95 -150.34 53.24
C THR A 908 32.48 -150.28 53.25
N VAL A 909 33.08 -149.12 53.51
CA VAL A 909 34.54 -148.98 53.63
C VAL A 909 35.09 -149.78 54.82
N LYS A 910 34.44 -149.71 55.99
CA LYS A 910 34.89 -150.43 57.20
C LYS A 910 34.82 -151.96 57.05
N GLU A 911 33.78 -152.46 56.40
CA GLU A 911 33.64 -153.90 56.13
C GLU A 911 34.79 -154.39 55.23
N MET A 912 35.12 -153.59 54.21
CA MET A 912 36.21 -153.88 53.27
C MET A 912 37.59 -153.93 53.94
N GLU A 913 37.87 -152.98 54.83
CA GLU A 913 39.09 -152.94 55.65
C GLU A 913 39.24 -154.18 56.52
N LYS A 914 38.13 -154.64 57.10
CA LYS A 914 38.12 -155.81 57.97
C LYS A 914 38.40 -157.07 57.18
N GLN A 915 37.70 -157.29 56.07
CA GLN A 915 37.90 -158.46 55.21
C GLN A 915 39.36 -158.58 54.75
N TRP A 916 39.99 -157.46 54.39
CA TRP A 916 41.39 -157.47 53.97
C TRP A 916 42.35 -157.87 55.10
N ARG A 917 42.14 -157.38 56.33
CA ARG A 917 42.96 -157.79 57.49
C ARG A 917 42.85 -159.28 57.78
N ASP A 918 41.66 -159.85 57.67
CA ASP A 918 41.41 -161.27 57.94
C ASP A 918 42.16 -162.16 56.92
N VAL A 919 42.21 -161.76 55.64
CA VAL A 919 43.02 -162.44 54.61
C VAL A 919 44.50 -162.45 54.98
N LEU A 920 45.05 -161.31 55.40
CA LEU A 920 46.47 -161.21 55.75
C LEU A 920 46.82 -162.05 56.98
N GLN A 921 45.97 -162.08 58.01
CA GLN A 921 46.23 -162.86 59.22
C GLN A 921 46.21 -164.37 58.95
N GLY A 922 45.25 -164.84 58.14
CA GLY A 922 45.21 -166.24 57.74
C GLY A 922 46.46 -166.66 56.96
N ALA A 923 47.00 -165.78 56.10
CA ALA A 923 48.22 -166.06 55.35
C ALA A 923 49.44 -166.24 56.27
N GLN A 924 49.62 -165.38 57.27
CA GLN A 924 50.72 -165.53 58.25
C GLN A 924 50.68 -166.86 59.00
N GLN A 925 49.48 -167.33 59.34
CA GLN A 925 49.31 -168.58 60.06
C GLN A 925 49.72 -169.79 59.22
N VAL A 926 49.32 -169.80 57.94
CA VAL A 926 49.65 -170.85 56.96
C VAL A 926 51.16 -170.88 56.67
N GLU A 927 51.81 -169.71 56.56
CA GLU A 927 53.26 -169.62 56.36
C GLU A 927 54.03 -170.20 57.55
N ALA A 928 53.69 -169.78 58.78
CA ALA A 928 54.41 -170.16 59.98
C ALA A 928 54.33 -171.67 60.27
N THR A 929 53.15 -172.28 60.07
CA THR A 929 52.98 -173.73 60.25
C THR A 929 53.75 -174.52 59.20
N ALA A 930 53.74 -174.06 57.95
CA ALA A 930 54.45 -174.73 56.88
C ALA A 930 55.99 -174.61 57.03
N ALA A 931 56.50 -173.47 57.47
CA ALA A 931 57.95 -173.28 57.72
C ALA A 931 58.49 -174.20 58.83
N ALA A 932 57.71 -174.46 59.87
CA ALA A 932 58.08 -175.34 60.98
C ALA A 932 58.22 -176.81 60.53
N GLU A 933 57.33 -177.28 59.65
CA GLU A 933 57.42 -178.63 59.08
C GLU A 933 58.65 -178.81 58.18
N ILE A 934 59.03 -177.79 57.39
CA ILE A 934 60.22 -177.84 56.51
C ILE A 934 61.51 -177.96 57.34
N ALA A 935 61.59 -177.28 58.48
CA ALA A 935 62.76 -177.33 59.35
C ALA A 935 62.98 -178.74 59.95
N GLN A 936 61.91 -179.42 60.39
CA GLN A 936 61.99 -180.77 60.95
C GLN A 936 62.44 -181.84 59.93
N GLU A 937 62.05 -181.71 58.66
CA GLU A 937 62.43 -182.66 57.60
C GLU A 937 63.93 -182.55 57.23
N SER A 938 64.53 -181.38 57.46
CA SER A 938 65.94 -181.12 57.14
C SER A 938 66.92 -181.73 58.14
N GLU A 939 66.56 -181.83 59.42
CA GLU A 939 67.43 -182.37 60.48
C GLU A 939 67.50 -183.91 60.49
N ARG A 940 66.51 -184.62 59.93
CA ARG A 940 66.51 -186.10 59.87
C ARG A 940 67.45 -186.70 58.81
N ARG A 941 68.10 -185.87 57.98
CA ARG A 941 68.93 -186.31 56.84
C ARG A 941 70.45 -186.04 57.01
N SER A 942 70.92 -185.56 58.16
CA SER A 942 72.35 -185.48 58.51
C SER A 942 72.69 -186.46 59.63
#